data_AF-A0A5M6IQU2-F1
#
_entry.id   AF-A0A5M6IQU2-F1
#
_cell.length_a   1.000
_cell.length_b   1.000
_cell.length_c   1.000
_cell.angle_alpha   90.00
_cell.angle_beta   90.00
_cell.angle_gamma   90.00
#
_symmetry.space_group_name_H-M   'P 1'
#
loop_
_entity.id
_entity.type
_entity.pdbx_description
1 polymer ?
#
loop_
_entity_poly.entity_id
_entity_poly.type
_entity_poly.pdbx_seq_one_letter_code
_entity_poly.pdbx_strand_id
1 'polypeptide(L)'
;MARSAGRLHAVPDRISRVARRMRRLNAKSAEQPLRDIGAILQGSDRGRNAEAGFAVALAVEALAHESSEAALRHLEYAQRAAPSDGGIMLAIGLLRLHAGDPRALEALELLAGQTGSRDVLFQLAQMRRHFSGPDHAAAELHRTLTGNAPPLTVPFCRLAAELSEATGAKGWCGLDNAGVLHIGGAAARLRRNGLEILLDGQPARIGPPQKGAVEGTVALALNEPWARKARLEVFARSLPLIGSPIAIGQVTRMEGFVQEAAGGLSGWCWLPGQPELSPRVTLRGAQGKGRQRSVVAKAPLVDLRGFPFGAQPRGFIFGAEAVAALGGTVHVEGPHGRALYGSPLTPGQMIASARRAAQGVRALFPPGGASAADPVPAGVGPIAEPSIPADLVGPKPPYGRPALPRPVDIVVPVYRGLKVTLDCLESVLAARSLADERVVVVVDDSPDRELVAALQRMAGAGRIVLSLQPVNRGFPATANVGLRLSRGRDVVLLNSDTLTPPGWVERLQRIVYGADDIGTATPLSNDATIFSYPRTNAANPLPDADAIARLAALAAEANGDACVDVPTAHGFCMYIRTECLEDTGLLREDVFAQGYGEENDFCRRASLFGWRHVAAPGAFVGHAGSQSFSATRTHLIARNLAILNRLHVGYDSLVQAWLAADPLVPFRRRLDRARLNAEMGDAATVLLVTHDRGGGVQKCVRDRVAMLREQGKRPVVLRPETKGEAVFCRLEVGAGDGFPNLVFGMSQEMEEMLALLRALAPAEIEFHHFIRHPPELIRALTGFGVPYDIYLHDYSWYCPQITLTAGGNRYCGEVSPAACGPCHAEHGSKLNEEITPTALRTRSAALFAGARQVVAPSRDCARRFERWLGAEVTVAPWEPMRELRLRGGGAEKPRRRVCVLGAIGREKGYDTLLRCASLVAEQDLPLEFVVVGYSCDDRRLLQTGRVTITGRYEEPEAVGLVRAQQADLGFLPSLWPETWSFTLSQMWEAGLPVIAYDIGTPAERIRSMQGGLVVPLHMPVEKLVSLFLLQTMKSAAEKAA
;
A
#
# COMPACT_ATOMS: atom_id res chain seq x y z
N MET A 1 31.98 3.40 29.45
CA MET A 1 32.05 3.92 28.06
C MET A 1 31.14 5.14 27.91
N ALA A 2 31.54 6.22 28.56
CA ALA A 2 30.92 7.55 28.47
C ALA A 2 31.98 8.49 27.88
N ARG A 3 31.56 9.48 27.07
CA ARG A 3 32.35 10.48 26.32
C ARG A 3 32.59 10.16 24.83
N SER A 4 31.55 10.29 24.01
CA SER A 4 31.69 10.72 22.59
C SER A 4 30.45 11.39 21.98
N ALA A 5 29.37 11.61 22.75
CA ALA A 5 28.12 12.23 22.26
C ALA A 5 28.17 13.77 22.25
N GLY A 6 29.18 14.37 21.62
CA GLY A 6 29.36 15.82 21.58
C GLY A 6 29.94 16.27 20.26
N ARG A 7 29.08 16.44 19.25
CA ARG A 7 29.19 17.32 18.06
C ARG A 7 28.33 16.76 16.92
N LEU A 8 27.04 17.07 16.94
CA LEU A 8 26.14 17.07 15.76
C LEU A 8 24.91 17.95 16.12
N HIS A 9 25.18 19.17 16.59
CA HIS A 9 24.18 20.19 16.87
C HIS A 9 24.40 21.35 15.92
N ALA A 10 23.76 21.33 14.73
CA ALA A 10 23.51 22.54 13.93
C ALA A 10 22.59 22.34 12.71
N VAL A 11 21.60 21.42 12.70
CA VAL A 11 20.62 21.39 11.57
C VAL A 11 19.24 20.89 12.02
N PRO A 12 18.34 21.73 12.60
CA PRO A 12 16.91 21.37 12.51
C PRO A 12 15.90 22.54 12.39
N ASP A 13 16.35 23.79 12.31
CA ASP A 13 15.45 24.95 12.35
C ASP A 13 14.79 25.30 10.98
N ARG A 14 14.86 24.41 9.98
CA ARG A 14 14.55 24.73 8.56
C ARG A 14 13.15 24.29 8.06
N ILE A 15 12.59 23.17 8.53
CA ILE A 15 11.24 22.72 8.09
C ILE A 15 10.14 23.66 8.60
N SER A 16 10.27 24.16 9.84
CA SER A 16 9.38 25.21 10.39
C SER A 16 9.52 26.56 9.64
N ARG A 17 10.66 26.81 8.98
CA ARG A 17 10.85 27.99 8.11
C ARG A 17 10.14 27.82 6.76
N VAL A 18 10.03 26.61 6.21
CA VAL A 18 9.31 26.35 4.94
C VAL A 18 7.82 26.68 5.08
N ALA A 19 7.15 26.18 6.12
CA ALA A 19 5.74 26.53 6.41
C ALA A 19 5.53 28.02 6.77
N ARG A 20 6.57 28.71 7.29
CA ARG A 20 6.56 30.17 7.48
C ARG A 20 6.83 30.95 6.19
N ARG A 21 7.61 30.41 5.24
CA ARG A 21 7.91 31.01 3.93
C ARG A 21 6.78 30.87 2.93
N MET A 22 6.02 29.77 2.97
CA MET A 22 4.78 29.62 2.18
C MET A 22 3.76 30.73 2.46
N ARG A 23 3.78 31.34 3.66
CA ARG A 23 2.94 32.51 4.02
C ARG A 23 3.39 33.83 3.38
N ARG A 24 4.57 33.89 2.76
CA ARG A 24 5.17 35.12 2.18
C ARG A 24 5.08 35.18 0.65
N LEU A 25 4.44 34.20 0.00
CA LEU A 25 4.27 34.20 -1.45
C LEU A 25 3.20 35.23 -1.83
N ASN A 26 3.62 36.49 -2.02
CA ASN A 26 3.00 37.42 -2.95
C ASN A 26 3.99 38.54 -3.32
N ALA A 27 4.32 38.57 -4.62
CA ALA A 27 4.95 39.63 -5.40
C ALA A 27 6.37 40.11 -5.00
N LYS A 28 7.26 40.04 -6.02
CA LYS A 28 8.55 40.73 -6.21
C LYS A 28 9.83 39.90 -5.99
N SER A 29 10.03 38.87 -6.82
CA SER A 29 11.33 38.40 -7.37
C SER A 29 11.13 36.99 -7.93
N ALA A 30 11.54 36.74 -9.18
CA ALA A 30 11.52 35.41 -9.79
C ALA A 30 12.45 34.40 -9.07
N GLU A 31 13.39 34.87 -8.23
CA GLU A 31 14.40 34.04 -7.55
C GLU A 31 13.89 33.34 -6.28
N GLN A 32 12.92 33.94 -5.57
CA GLN A 32 12.49 33.45 -4.26
C GLN A 32 11.73 32.10 -4.32
N PRO A 33 10.82 31.85 -5.30
CA PRO A 33 10.10 30.58 -5.42
C PRO A 33 11.01 29.38 -5.70
N LEU A 34 12.00 29.52 -6.58
CA LEU A 34 12.91 28.43 -6.97
C LEU A 34 13.82 28.00 -5.81
N ARG A 35 14.31 28.96 -5.01
CA ARG A 35 15.09 28.67 -3.79
C ARG A 35 14.28 27.92 -2.72
N ASP A 36 12.97 28.18 -2.65
CA ASP A 36 12.08 27.53 -1.68
C ASP A 36 11.73 26.09 -2.12
N ILE A 37 11.58 25.85 -3.42
CA ILE A 37 11.46 24.50 -3.99
C ILE A 37 12.74 23.68 -3.73
N GLY A 38 13.92 24.29 -3.93
CA GLY A 38 15.20 23.66 -3.59
C GLY A 38 15.32 23.26 -2.11
N ALA A 39 14.75 24.04 -1.20
CA ALA A 39 14.72 23.72 0.23
C ALA A 39 13.76 22.57 0.58
N ILE A 40 12.62 22.46 -0.11
CA ILE A 40 11.68 21.32 0.03
C ILE A 40 12.39 20.02 -0.37
N LEU A 41 13.11 20.05 -1.49
CA LEU A 41 13.87 18.91 -2.04
C LEU A 41 15.13 18.52 -1.23
N GLN A 42 15.62 19.42 -0.39
CA GLN A 42 16.69 19.12 0.56
C GLN A 42 16.18 18.39 1.81
N GLY A 43 14.88 18.45 2.09
CA GLY A 43 14.22 17.78 3.20
C GLY A 43 13.44 16.51 2.82
N SER A 44 13.36 16.16 1.53
CA SER A 44 12.81 14.88 1.09
C SER A 44 13.69 13.72 1.53
N ASP A 45 13.09 12.54 1.67
CA ASP A 45 13.73 11.37 2.28
C ASP A 45 14.73 10.71 1.30
N ARG A 46 15.89 11.35 1.13
CA ARG A 46 16.99 10.92 0.23
C ARG A 46 17.53 9.51 0.54
N GLY A 47 17.12 8.89 1.65
CA GLY A 47 17.71 7.65 2.17
C GLY A 47 17.10 6.35 1.64
N ARG A 48 15.93 6.36 0.99
CA ARG A 48 15.23 5.10 0.61
C ARG A 48 15.43 4.66 -0.84
N ASN A 49 15.63 5.58 -1.79
CA ASN A 49 15.87 5.24 -3.19
C ASN A 49 17.03 6.09 -3.76
N ALA A 50 18.14 5.43 -4.10
CA ALA A 50 19.35 6.09 -4.61
C ALA A 50 19.15 6.80 -5.95
N GLU A 51 18.29 6.27 -6.83
CA GLU A 51 17.96 6.87 -8.13
C GLU A 51 17.15 8.16 -7.95
N ALA A 52 16.13 8.13 -7.09
CA ALA A 52 15.34 9.31 -6.75
C ALA A 52 16.22 10.38 -6.09
N GLY A 53 17.10 9.99 -5.17
CA GLY A 53 18.03 10.91 -4.49
C GLY A 53 18.99 11.60 -5.46
N PHE A 54 19.53 10.88 -6.44
CA PHE A 54 20.41 11.44 -7.47
C PHE A 54 19.65 12.42 -8.39
N ALA A 55 18.46 12.05 -8.86
CA ALA A 55 17.65 12.92 -9.70
C ALA A 55 17.19 14.18 -8.98
N VAL A 56 16.87 14.09 -7.68
CA VAL A 56 16.60 15.26 -6.85
C VAL A 56 17.82 16.19 -6.76
N ALA A 57 19.04 15.64 -6.70
CA ALA A 57 20.26 16.46 -6.72
C ALA A 57 20.43 17.23 -8.04
N LEU A 58 20.21 16.56 -9.18
CA LEU A 58 20.20 17.21 -10.50
C LEU A 58 19.11 18.27 -10.62
N ALA A 59 17.91 18.01 -10.07
CA ALA A 59 16.84 19.01 -10.04
C ALA A 59 17.24 20.25 -9.23
N VAL A 60 17.87 20.07 -8.06
CA VAL A 60 18.37 21.18 -7.24
C VAL A 60 19.45 21.98 -7.97
N GLU A 61 20.35 21.30 -8.69
CA GLU A 61 21.36 21.95 -9.52
C GLU A 61 20.73 22.73 -10.68
N ALA A 62 19.75 22.16 -11.38
CA ALA A 62 19.01 22.83 -12.45
C ALA A 62 18.27 24.08 -11.94
N LEU A 63 17.67 24.01 -10.75
CA LEU A 63 17.05 25.17 -10.10
C LEU A 63 18.07 26.25 -9.72
N ALA A 64 19.28 25.86 -9.31
CA ALA A 64 20.37 26.80 -9.04
C ALA A 64 20.84 27.54 -10.30
N HIS A 65 20.67 26.93 -11.48
CA HIS A 65 20.92 27.52 -12.80
C HIS A 65 19.64 28.05 -13.47
N GLU A 66 18.57 28.28 -12.71
CA GLU A 66 17.30 28.86 -13.17
C GLU A 66 16.56 28.06 -14.28
N SER A 67 16.89 26.78 -14.45
CA SER A 67 16.24 25.92 -15.44
C SER A 67 15.07 25.14 -14.82
N SER A 68 13.90 25.78 -14.74
CA SER A 68 12.67 25.16 -14.21
C SER A 68 12.23 23.93 -15.00
N GLU A 69 12.43 23.95 -16.33
CA GLU A 69 12.07 22.84 -17.21
C GLU A 69 12.97 21.61 -16.97
N ALA A 70 14.29 21.81 -16.85
CA ALA A 70 15.22 20.73 -16.52
C ALA A 70 14.96 20.18 -15.11
N ALA A 71 14.69 21.05 -14.14
CA ALA A 71 14.32 20.64 -12.80
C ALA A 71 13.04 19.78 -12.79
N LEU A 72 12.02 20.18 -13.55
CA LEU A 72 10.77 19.43 -13.67
C LEU A 72 11.01 18.02 -14.23
N ARG A 73 11.81 17.88 -15.30
CA ARG A 73 12.14 16.56 -15.88
C ARG A 73 12.82 15.63 -14.88
N HIS A 74 13.79 16.13 -14.13
CA HIS A 74 14.47 15.33 -13.10
C HIS A 74 13.53 14.94 -11.96
N LEU A 75 12.60 15.82 -11.56
CA LEU A 75 11.62 15.50 -10.52
C LEU A 75 10.56 14.51 -10.99
N GLU A 76 10.12 14.56 -12.24
CA GLU A 76 9.18 13.58 -12.80
C GLU A 76 9.81 12.17 -12.83
N TYR A 77 11.10 12.08 -13.19
CA TYR A 77 11.86 10.83 -13.04
C TYR A 77 11.95 10.41 -11.56
N ALA A 78 12.25 11.34 -10.65
CA ALA A 78 12.34 11.04 -9.22
C ALA A 78 10.99 10.60 -8.62
N GLN A 79 9.87 11.15 -9.10
CA GLN A 79 8.51 10.77 -8.68
C GLN A 79 8.20 9.34 -9.15
N ARG A 80 8.57 8.96 -10.37
CA ARG A 80 8.42 7.58 -10.85
C ARG A 80 9.28 6.60 -10.05
N ALA A 81 10.47 7.01 -9.60
CA ALA A 81 11.32 6.22 -8.72
C ALA A 81 10.82 6.18 -7.25
N ALA A 82 10.13 7.21 -6.79
CA ALA A 82 9.58 7.30 -5.43
C ALA A 82 8.12 7.84 -5.43
N PRO A 83 7.12 7.02 -5.85
CA PRO A 83 5.76 7.49 -6.09
C PRO A 83 4.99 7.97 -4.87
N SER A 84 5.49 7.72 -3.66
CA SER A 84 4.85 8.12 -2.40
C SER A 84 5.54 9.31 -1.72
N ASP A 85 6.55 9.92 -2.33
CA ASP A 85 7.26 11.06 -1.73
C ASP A 85 6.48 12.37 -1.97
N GLY A 86 5.74 12.81 -0.95
CA GLY A 86 4.96 14.05 -1.01
C GLY A 86 5.80 15.32 -1.19
N GLY A 87 7.10 15.29 -0.85
CA GLY A 87 8.01 16.41 -1.09
C GLY A 87 8.33 16.60 -2.58
N ILE A 88 8.55 15.49 -3.29
CA ILE A 88 8.73 15.49 -4.75
C ILE A 88 7.44 15.94 -5.45
N MET A 89 6.28 15.40 -5.06
CA MET A 89 4.99 15.79 -5.64
C MET A 89 4.69 17.28 -5.48
N LEU A 90 4.95 17.83 -4.29
CA LEU A 90 4.75 19.25 -4.03
C LEU A 90 5.71 20.12 -4.87
N ALA A 91 6.98 19.71 -5.01
CA ALA A 91 7.94 20.42 -5.83
C ALA A 91 7.51 20.46 -7.30
N ILE A 92 7.02 19.34 -7.85
CA ILE A 92 6.44 19.26 -9.20
C ILE A 92 5.25 20.21 -9.34
N GLY A 93 4.29 20.15 -8.39
CA GLY A 93 3.12 21.02 -8.38
C GLY A 93 3.48 22.51 -8.35
N LEU A 94 4.46 22.90 -7.54
CA LEU A 94 4.92 24.28 -7.43
C LEU A 94 5.68 24.75 -8.69
N LEU A 95 6.48 23.90 -9.33
CA LEU A 95 7.14 24.25 -10.60
C LEU A 95 6.14 24.40 -11.72
N ARG A 96 5.16 23.50 -11.82
CA ARG A 96 4.06 23.60 -12.79
C ARG A 96 3.21 24.85 -12.54
N LEU A 97 2.94 25.18 -11.28
CA LEU A 97 2.28 26.44 -10.92
C LEU A 97 3.08 27.66 -11.37
N HIS A 98 4.39 27.67 -11.12
CA HIS A 98 5.27 28.75 -11.58
C HIS A 98 5.28 28.88 -13.11
N ALA A 99 5.17 27.77 -13.83
CA ALA A 99 5.06 27.71 -15.29
C ALA A 99 3.64 27.99 -15.82
N GLY A 100 2.63 28.22 -14.96
CA GLY A 100 1.24 28.41 -15.38
C GLY A 100 0.56 27.15 -15.95
N ASP A 101 1.06 25.96 -15.63
CA ASP A 101 0.55 24.68 -16.12
C ASP A 101 -0.65 24.20 -15.27
N PRO A 102 -1.86 24.04 -15.86
CA PRO A 102 -3.05 23.58 -15.15
C PRO A 102 -2.90 22.20 -14.48
N ARG A 103 -1.97 21.35 -14.95
CA ARG A 103 -1.68 20.03 -14.34
C ARG A 103 -1.10 20.11 -12.94
N ALA A 104 -0.78 21.31 -12.45
CA ALA A 104 -0.45 21.53 -11.05
C ALA A 104 -1.63 21.22 -10.10
N LEU A 105 -2.89 21.31 -10.56
CA LEU A 105 -4.07 20.99 -9.75
C LEU A 105 -4.09 19.52 -9.34
N GLU A 106 -3.79 18.61 -10.27
CA GLU A 106 -3.81 17.15 -10.04
C GLU A 106 -2.89 16.75 -8.88
N ALA A 107 -1.67 17.30 -8.84
CA ALA A 107 -0.68 17.01 -7.81
C ALA A 107 -1.15 17.47 -6.41
N LEU A 108 -1.81 18.64 -6.34
CA LEU A 108 -2.30 19.19 -5.08
C LEU A 108 -3.62 18.58 -4.63
N GLU A 109 -4.49 18.18 -5.55
CA GLU A 109 -5.70 17.42 -5.24
C GLU A 109 -5.36 16.06 -4.66
N LEU A 110 -4.39 15.35 -5.27
CA LEU A 110 -3.89 14.09 -4.75
C LEU A 110 -3.30 14.27 -3.33
N LEU A 111 -2.44 15.28 -3.14
CA LEU A 111 -1.85 15.56 -1.84
C LEU A 111 -2.89 16.00 -0.80
N ALA A 112 -3.90 16.77 -1.19
CA ALA A 112 -4.99 17.19 -0.33
C ALA A 112 -5.82 15.99 0.14
N GLY A 113 -6.16 15.08 -0.78
CA GLY A 113 -6.89 13.84 -0.47
C GLY A 113 -6.10 12.91 0.45
N GLN A 114 -4.78 12.87 0.33
CA GLN A 114 -3.92 12.03 1.17
C GLN A 114 -3.65 12.61 2.57
N THR A 115 -3.58 13.94 2.71
CA THR A 115 -3.03 14.56 3.93
C THR A 115 -4.04 15.35 4.74
N GLY A 116 -5.10 15.87 4.12
CA GLY A 116 -6.03 16.81 4.76
C GLY A 116 -5.34 18.05 5.34
N SER A 117 -4.13 18.37 4.88
CA SER A 117 -3.30 19.44 5.45
C SER A 117 -3.90 20.80 5.15
N ARG A 118 -4.13 21.63 6.18
CA ARG A 118 -4.66 22.99 6.04
C ARG A 118 -3.88 23.82 5.02
N ASP A 119 -2.55 23.71 5.05
CA ASP A 119 -1.68 24.50 4.17
C ASP A 119 -1.79 24.02 2.71
N VAL A 120 -1.94 22.72 2.47
CA VAL A 120 -2.16 22.15 1.12
C VAL A 120 -3.53 22.56 0.57
N LEU A 121 -4.58 22.45 1.38
CA LEU A 121 -5.95 22.86 1.01
C LEU A 121 -6.01 24.35 0.67
N PHE A 122 -5.29 25.18 1.42
CA PHE A 122 -5.20 26.62 1.13
C PHE A 122 -4.50 26.91 -0.20
N GLN A 123 -3.42 26.19 -0.53
CA GLN A 123 -2.76 26.32 -1.83
C GLN A 123 -3.68 25.87 -2.97
N LEU A 124 -4.42 24.79 -2.76
CA LEU A 124 -5.42 24.32 -3.72
C LEU A 124 -6.51 25.38 -3.97
N ALA A 125 -6.98 26.08 -2.94
CA ALA A 125 -7.95 27.18 -3.10
C ALA A 125 -7.37 28.34 -3.93
N GLN A 126 -6.10 28.72 -3.72
CA GLN A 126 -5.43 29.74 -4.54
C GLN A 126 -5.34 29.32 -6.02
N MET A 127 -5.05 28.05 -6.26
CA MET A 127 -4.94 27.51 -7.61
C MET A 127 -6.28 27.43 -8.33
N ARG A 128 -7.32 26.93 -7.65
CA ARG A 128 -8.67 26.91 -8.21
C ARG A 128 -9.14 28.32 -8.59
N ARG A 129 -8.74 29.36 -7.85
CA ARG A 129 -9.06 30.73 -8.23
C ARG A 129 -8.45 31.09 -9.59
N HIS A 130 -7.21 30.67 -9.85
CA HIS A 130 -6.49 30.99 -11.08
C HIS A 130 -6.99 30.17 -12.28
N PHE A 131 -7.22 28.87 -12.10
CA PHE A 131 -7.50 27.95 -13.21
C PHE A 131 -8.98 27.51 -13.33
N SER A 132 -9.77 27.61 -12.26
CA SER A 132 -11.15 27.08 -12.19
C SER A 132 -12.21 28.14 -11.84
N GLY A 133 -11.79 29.38 -11.52
CA GLY A 133 -12.67 30.48 -11.16
C GLY A 133 -13.00 30.59 -9.66
N PRO A 134 -13.68 31.68 -9.26
CA PRO A 134 -13.89 32.05 -7.86
C PRO A 134 -14.81 31.08 -7.08
N ASP A 135 -15.82 30.50 -7.71
CA ASP A 135 -16.76 29.58 -7.04
C ASP A 135 -16.07 28.29 -6.56
N HIS A 136 -15.28 27.67 -7.44
CA HIS A 136 -14.47 26.49 -7.10
C HIS A 136 -13.47 26.77 -5.98
N ALA A 137 -12.85 27.97 -5.99
CA ALA A 137 -11.94 28.40 -4.95
C ALA A 137 -12.64 28.65 -3.60
N ALA A 138 -13.83 29.26 -3.63
CA ALA A 138 -14.63 29.51 -2.44
C ALA A 138 -15.15 28.21 -1.81
N ALA A 139 -15.54 27.22 -2.62
CA ALA A 139 -15.91 25.89 -2.15
C ALA A 139 -14.73 25.18 -1.43
N GLU A 140 -13.51 25.28 -1.99
CA GLU A 140 -12.30 24.73 -1.36
C GLU A 140 -11.96 25.46 -0.05
N LEU A 141 -12.07 26.78 -0.05
CA LEU A 141 -11.87 27.59 1.15
C LEU A 141 -12.89 27.27 2.24
N HIS A 142 -14.16 27.06 1.86
CA HIS A 142 -15.22 26.61 2.77
C HIS A 142 -14.83 25.28 3.41
N ARG A 143 -14.47 24.26 2.61
CA ARG A 143 -14.01 22.94 3.12
C ARG A 143 -12.84 23.09 4.09
N THR A 144 -11.89 23.95 3.77
CA THR A 144 -10.73 24.23 4.62
C THR A 144 -11.16 24.77 5.99
N LEU A 145 -12.04 25.77 6.00
CA LEU A 145 -12.50 26.47 7.21
C LEU A 145 -13.50 25.69 8.05
N THR A 146 -14.26 24.75 7.45
CA THR A 146 -15.16 23.85 8.18
C THR A 146 -14.43 23.04 9.26
N GLY A 147 -13.20 22.59 8.97
CA GLY A 147 -12.44 21.69 9.85
C GLY A 147 -11.17 22.27 10.47
N ASN A 148 -10.74 23.47 10.07
CA ASN A 148 -9.45 24.04 10.48
C ASN A 148 -9.57 25.49 10.93
N ALA A 149 -8.74 25.85 11.92
CA ALA A 149 -8.57 27.22 12.35
C ALA A 149 -7.89 28.04 11.24
N PRO A 150 -8.38 29.27 10.96
CA PRO A 150 -7.78 30.13 9.96
C PRO A 150 -6.32 30.48 10.38
N PRO A 151 -5.35 30.49 9.46
CA PRO A 151 -3.96 30.82 9.77
C PRO A 151 -3.74 32.31 10.08
N LEU A 152 -4.76 33.16 9.84
CA LEU A 152 -4.78 34.61 10.11
C LEU A 152 -3.56 35.37 9.58
N THR A 153 -3.11 35.00 8.38
CA THR A 153 -2.06 35.74 7.66
C THR A 153 -2.68 36.77 6.74
N VAL A 154 -1.95 37.85 6.43
CA VAL A 154 -2.42 38.87 5.48
C VAL A 154 -2.83 38.26 4.12
N PRO A 155 -2.06 37.35 3.50
CA PRO A 155 -2.47 36.72 2.23
C PRO A 155 -3.73 35.87 2.36
N PHE A 156 -3.90 35.13 3.46
CA PHE A 156 -5.09 34.34 3.71
C PHE A 156 -6.34 35.23 3.83
N CYS A 157 -6.31 36.22 4.71
CA CYS A 157 -7.47 37.07 4.97
C CYS A 157 -7.87 37.87 3.73
N ARG A 158 -6.88 38.30 2.92
CA ARG A 158 -7.12 38.97 1.64
C ARG A 158 -7.81 38.06 0.63
N LEU A 159 -7.27 36.86 0.40
CA LEU A 159 -7.87 35.88 -0.51
C LEU A 159 -9.31 35.54 -0.09
N ALA A 160 -9.53 35.28 1.21
CA ALA A 160 -10.84 34.94 1.73
C ALA A 160 -11.85 36.08 1.58
N ALA A 161 -11.43 37.33 1.76
CA ALA A 161 -12.27 38.50 1.51
C ALA A 161 -12.61 38.66 0.02
N GLU A 162 -11.62 38.55 -0.87
CA GLU A 162 -11.79 38.63 -2.32
C GLU A 162 -12.73 37.53 -2.84
N LEU A 163 -12.58 36.29 -2.37
CA LEU A 163 -13.47 35.18 -2.75
C LEU A 163 -14.89 35.36 -2.19
N SER A 164 -15.03 35.90 -0.98
CA SER A 164 -16.36 36.20 -0.43
C SER A 164 -17.09 37.22 -1.30
N GLU A 165 -16.40 38.30 -1.71
CA GLU A 165 -16.96 39.33 -2.58
C GLU A 165 -17.31 38.79 -3.97
N ALA A 166 -16.40 38.04 -4.59
CA ALA A 166 -16.58 37.47 -5.93
C ALA A 166 -17.75 36.47 -6.01
N THR A 167 -18.05 35.75 -4.94
CA THR A 167 -19.13 34.75 -4.87
C THR A 167 -20.43 35.29 -4.25
N GLY A 168 -20.47 36.58 -3.90
CA GLY A 168 -21.62 37.22 -3.26
C GLY A 168 -21.82 36.86 -1.78
N ALA A 169 -20.94 36.03 -1.19
CA ALA A 169 -20.93 35.77 0.24
C ALA A 169 -20.60 37.05 1.02
N LYS A 170 -21.30 37.30 2.13
CA LYS A 170 -21.11 38.53 2.93
C LYS A 170 -19.80 38.54 3.72
N GLY A 171 -19.03 37.45 3.69
CA GLY A 171 -17.74 37.32 4.36
C GLY A 171 -17.38 35.86 4.60
N TRP A 172 -16.36 35.66 5.42
CA TRP A 172 -15.88 34.34 5.84
C TRP A 172 -15.78 34.25 7.37
N CYS A 173 -15.81 33.04 7.90
CA CYS A 173 -15.62 32.78 9.32
C CYS A 173 -14.73 31.55 9.58
N GLY A 174 -14.11 31.50 10.76
CA GLY A 174 -13.36 30.33 11.22
C GLY A 174 -13.17 30.36 12.74
N LEU A 175 -13.13 29.19 13.36
CA LEU A 175 -12.99 29.03 14.82
C LEU A 175 -11.59 28.52 15.15
N ASP A 176 -10.95 29.07 16.17
CA ASP A 176 -9.67 28.54 16.67
C ASP A 176 -9.83 27.67 17.92
N ASN A 177 -8.75 27.02 18.35
CA ASN A 177 -8.76 26.14 19.53
C ASN A 177 -8.94 26.87 20.87
N ALA A 178 -8.86 28.20 20.89
CA ALA A 178 -9.12 29.01 22.08
C ALA A 178 -10.59 29.40 22.21
N GLY A 179 -11.43 29.06 21.22
CA GLY A 179 -12.85 29.43 21.20
C GLY A 179 -13.09 30.83 20.69
N VAL A 180 -12.16 31.36 19.89
CA VAL A 180 -12.32 32.65 19.23
C VAL A 180 -12.82 32.42 17.82
N LEU A 181 -14.01 32.95 17.54
CA LEU A 181 -14.59 33.02 16.21
C LEU A 181 -14.01 34.25 15.50
N HIS A 182 -13.31 34.00 14.40
CA HIS A 182 -12.75 35.02 13.52
C HIS A 182 -13.69 35.26 12.34
N ILE A 183 -13.99 36.52 12.04
CA ILE A 183 -14.85 36.93 10.93
C ILE A 183 -14.12 37.97 10.08
N GLY A 184 -14.18 37.84 8.76
CA GLY A 184 -13.58 38.78 7.81
C GLY A 184 -14.48 39.11 6.62
N GLY A 185 -14.05 40.08 5.80
CA GLY A 185 -14.84 40.61 4.68
C GLY A 185 -15.87 41.65 5.12
N ALA A 186 -16.97 41.80 4.37
CA ALA A 186 -18.01 42.78 4.70
C ALA A 186 -18.69 42.51 6.06
N ALA A 187 -18.80 41.24 6.45
CA ALA A 187 -19.36 40.80 7.73
C ALA A 187 -18.61 41.36 8.95
N ALA A 188 -17.30 41.60 8.84
CA ALA A 188 -16.49 42.17 9.92
C ALA A 188 -16.86 43.63 10.27
N ARG A 189 -17.56 44.34 9.36
CA ARG A 189 -18.02 45.73 9.57
C ARG A 189 -19.45 45.81 10.11
N LEU A 190 -20.15 44.68 10.20
CA LEU A 190 -21.52 44.65 10.71
C LEU A 190 -21.53 44.87 12.22
N ARG A 191 -22.53 45.61 12.70
CA ARG A 191 -22.84 45.65 14.14
C ARG A 191 -23.26 44.25 14.60
N ARG A 192 -23.10 43.96 15.89
CA ARG A 192 -23.42 42.65 16.50
C ARG A 192 -24.80 42.11 16.10
N ASN A 193 -25.82 42.97 16.01
CA ASN A 193 -27.19 42.56 15.65
C ASN A 193 -27.36 42.16 14.16
N GLY A 194 -26.34 42.39 13.32
CA GLY A 194 -26.32 41.96 11.92
C GLY A 194 -25.70 40.59 11.68
N LEU A 195 -25.24 39.92 12.75
CA LEU A 195 -24.67 38.57 12.74
C LEU A 195 -25.57 37.64 13.55
N GLU A 196 -25.88 36.48 12.99
CA GLU A 196 -26.55 35.39 13.69
C GLU A 196 -25.54 34.26 13.88
N ILE A 197 -25.27 33.91 15.14
CA ILE A 197 -24.28 32.89 15.51
C ILE A 197 -25.01 31.84 16.35
N LEU A 198 -25.10 30.63 15.79
CA LEU A 198 -25.82 29.51 16.39
C LEU A 198 -24.85 28.38 16.72
N LEU A 199 -25.04 27.76 17.87
CA LEU A 199 -24.24 26.67 18.40
C LEU A 199 -25.19 25.50 18.63
N ASP A 200 -25.07 24.45 17.81
CA ASP A 200 -26.05 23.36 17.68
C ASP A 200 -27.51 23.88 17.51
N GLY A 201 -27.68 24.91 16.66
CA GLY A 201 -28.97 25.54 16.37
C GLY A 201 -29.51 26.50 17.44
N GLN A 202 -28.77 26.72 18.54
CA GLN A 202 -29.16 27.65 19.61
C GLN A 202 -28.30 28.92 19.59
N PRO A 203 -28.84 30.12 19.90
CA PRO A 203 -28.05 31.36 19.92
C PRO A 203 -26.84 31.28 20.85
N ALA A 204 -25.64 31.59 20.33
CA ALA A 204 -24.39 31.52 21.09
C ALA A 204 -24.15 32.76 21.97
N ARG A 205 -23.63 32.55 23.17
CA ARG A 205 -23.14 33.57 24.10
C ARG A 205 -21.74 34.02 23.70
N ILE A 206 -21.66 35.19 23.09
CA ILE A 206 -20.40 35.78 22.61
C ILE A 206 -19.98 37.01 23.42
N GLY A 207 -18.66 37.20 23.55
CA GLY A 207 -18.04 38.40 24.11
C GLY A 207 -18.17 39.63 23.20
N PRO A 208 -17.71 40.80 23.66
CA PRO A 208 -17.66 42.00 22.82
C PRO A 208 -16.71 41.81 21.62
N PRO A 209 -17.02 42.39 20.44
CA PRO A 209 -16.14 42.31 19.28
C PRO A 209 -14.80 42.98 19.56
N GLN A 210 -13.72 42.25 19.27
CA GLN A 210 -12.35 42.75 19.37
C GLN A 210 -11.73 42.89 17.98
N LYS A 211 -10.77 43.80 17.84
CA LYS A 211 -9.99 43.93 16.60
C LYS A 211 -9.24 42.62 16.35
N GLY A 212 -9.42 42.04 15.16
CA GLY A 212 -8.75 40.79 14.79
C GLY A 212 -7.25 40.97 14.54
N ALA A 213 -6.54 39.85 14.40
CA ALA A 213 -5.09 39.82 14.21
C ALA A 213 -4.63 40.48 12.89
N VAL A 214 -5.51 40.53 11.89
CA VAL A 214 -5.28 41.18 10.59
C VAL A 214 -6.30 42.30 10.41
N GLU A 215 -5.87 43.41 9.81
CA GLU A 215 -6.78 44.51 9.48
C GLU A 215 -7.96 44.03 8.60
N GLY A 216 -9.18 44.49 8.93
CA GLY A 216 -10.40 44.03 8.26
C GLY A 216 -10.99 42.72 8.82
N THR A 217 -10.49 42.22 9.95
CA THR A 217 -11.07 41.07 10.68
C THR A 217 -11.52 41.44 12.09
N VAL A 218 -12.52 40.72 12.60
CA VAL A 218 -13.06 40.83 13.98
C VAL A 218 -12.96 39.48 14.67
N ALA A 219 -12.64 39.51 15.96
CA ALA A 219 -12.56 38.35 16.83
C ALA A 219 -13.67 38.38 17.89
N LEU A 220 -14.37 37.25 18.07
CA LEU A 220 -15.47 37.07 19.03
C LEU A 220 -15.20 35.84 19.90
N ALA A 221 -15.04 36.04 21.20
CA ALA A 221 -14.88 34.93 22.14
C ALA A 221 -16.22 34.23 22.41
N LEU A 222 -16.24 32.90 22.36
CA LEU A 222 -17.36 32.07 22.81
C LEU A 222 -17.31 31.95 24.34
N ASN A 223 -18.24 32.61 25.03
CA ASN A 223 -18.30 32.70 26.49
C ASN A 223 -19.22 31.61 27.09
N GLU A 224 -19.17 30.41 26.52
CA GLU A 224 -19.92 29.24 26.97
C GLU A 224 -19.14 27.95 26.67
N PRO A 225 -19.54 26.78 27.22
CA PRO A 225 -18.89 25.49 26.95
C PRO A 225 -19.06 24.99 25.50
N TRP A 226 -18.36 25.64 24.57
CA TRP A 226 -18.47 25.42 23.12
C TRP A 226 -17.75 24.15 22.64
N ALA A 227 -16.64 23.75 23.28
CA ALA A 227 -15.76 22.69 22.77
C ALA A 227 -16.41 21.27 22.73
N ARG A 228 -17.54 21.08 23.41
CA ARG A 228 -18.32 19.82 23.41
C ARG A 228 -19.49 19.82 22.43
N LYS A 229 -19.71 20.91 21.72
CA LYS A 229 -20.81 21.10 20.76
C LYS A 229 -20.44 20.50 19.42
N ALA A 230 -21.43 20.18 18.61
CA ALA A 230 -21.20 19.53 17.31
C ALA A 230 -20.76 20.54 16.25
N ARG A 231 -21.48 21.67 16.13
CA ARG A 231 -21.25 22.66 15.08
C ARG A 231 -21.52 24.10 15.51
N LEU A 232 -20.86 25.04 14.83
CA LEU A 232 -21.06 26.48 14.93
C LEU A 232 -21.48 27.03 13.57
N GLU A 233 -22.65 27.66 13.51
CA GLU A 233 -23.24 28.24 12.31
C GLU A 233 -23.17 29.77 12.42
N VAL A 234 -22.77 30.43 11.33
CA VAL A 234 -22.58 31.88 11.29
C VAL A 234 -23.20 32.44 10.03
N PHE A 235 -24.18 33.32 10.22
CA PHE A 235 -24.88 34.01 9.15
C PHE A 235 -24.70 35.52 9.27
N ALA A 236 -24.67 36.18 8.12
CA ALA A 236 -24.75 37.63 8.01
C ALA A 236 -25.95 37.98 7.13
N ARG A 237 -26.95 38.66 7.70
CA ARG A 237 -28.24 38.95 7.04
C ARG A 237 -28.89 37.69 6.43
N SER A 238 -28.97 36.62 7.22
CA SER A 238 -29.54 35.32 6.86
C SER A 238 -28.79 34.52 5.77
N LEU A 239 -27.64 35.00 5.29
CA LEU A 239 -26.77 34.25 4.38
C LEU A 239 -25.58 33.64 5.14
N PRO A 240 -25.25 32.35 4.94
CA PRO A 240 -24.12 31.73 5.59
C PRO A 240 -22.80 32.36 5.11
N LEU A 241 -21.84 32.50 6.02
CA LEU A 241 -20.48 32.90 5.67
C LEU A 241 -19.69 31.71 5.09
N ILE A 242 -18.68 31.99 4.26
CA ILE A 242 -17.72 30.95 3.84
C ILE A 242 -17.05 30.36 5.09
N GLY A 243 -17.13 29.04 5.27
CA GLY A 243 -16.67 28.32 6.46
C GLY A 243 -17.78 27.87 7.42
N SER A 244 -19.02 28.36 7.27
CA SER A 244 -20.18 27.93 8.06
C SER A 244 -20.98 26.83 7.34
N PRO A 245 -21.35 25.70 7.99
CA PRO A 245 -21.12 25.38 9.39
C PRO A 245 -19.68 24.95 9.68
N ILE A 246 -19.16 25.36 10.84
CA ILE A 246 -17.87 24.93 11.37
C ILE A 246 -18.08 23.65 12.19
N ALA A 247 -17.35 22.58 11.86
CA ALA A 247 -17.34 21.33 12.61
C ALA A 247 -16.40 21.43 13.81
N ILE A 248 -16.93 21.81 14.98
CA ILE A 248 -16.15 22.06 16.21
C ILE A 248 -15.28 20.84 16.57
N GLY A 249 -15.82 19.63 16.40
CA GLY A 249 -15.09 18.39 16.68
C GLY A 249 -13.84 18.18 15.82
N GLN A 250 -13.81 18.72 14.59
CA GLN A 250 -12.65 18.67 13.69
C GLN A 250 -11.61 19.74 14.05
N VAL A 251 -12.05 20.98 14.33
CA VAL A 251 -11.18 22.08 14.75
C VAL A 251 -10.45 21.75 16.06
N THR A 252 -11.18 21.17 17.02
CA THR A 252 -10.66 20.77 18.34
C THR A 252 -10.04 19.38 18.35
N ARG A 253 -9.91 18.73 17.18
CA ARG A 253 -9.29 17.41 17.08
C ARG A 253 -7.86 17.53 17.58
N MET A 254 -7.52 16.64 18.50
CA MET A 254 -6.14 16.45 18.94
C MET A 254 -5.75 15.02 18.62
N GLU A 255 -4.61 14.87 17.98
CA GLU A 255 -3.96 13.59 17.79
C GLU A 255 -2.81 13.52 18.75
N GLY A 256 -2.68 12.41 19.47
CA GLY A 256 -1.66 12.27 20.48
C GLY A 256 -1.63 10.90 21.09
N PHE A 257 -0.47 10.54 21.57
CA PHE A 257 -0.14 9.25 22.14
C PHE A 257 0.62 9.44 23.45
N VAL A 258 0.35 8.59 24.44
CA VAL A 258 1.05 8.56 25.72
C VAL A 258 1.41 7.13 26.12
N GLN A 259 2.58 6.98 26.74
CA GLN A 259 3.06 5.71 27.26
C GLN A 259 3.87 5.91 28.56
N GLU A 260 4.08 4.82 29.29
CA GLU A 260 5.00 4.79 30.43
C GLU A 260 6.45 4.81 29.95
N ALA A 261 7.28 5.65 30.57
CA ALA A 261 8.71 5.75 30.26
C ALA A 261 9.51 6.11 31.53
N ALA A 262 10.49 5.28 31.90
CA ALA A 262 11.39 5.49 33.03
C ALA A 262 10.69 5.86 34.36
N GLY A 263 9.59 5.17 34.69
CA GLY A 263 8.80 5.42 35.91
C GLY A 263 7.89 6.65 35.85
N GLY A 264 7.96 7.45 34.78
CA GLY A 264 7.04 8.55 34.47
C GLY A 264 6.18 8.25 33.23
N LEU A 265 5.65 9.30 32.60
CA LEU A 265 4.93 9.21 31.34
C LEU A 265 5.59 10.11 30.29
N SER A 266 5.65 9.63 29.05
CA SER A 266 6.06 10.44 27.91
C SER A 266 5.15 10.20 26.72
N GLY A 267 5.11 11.15 25.81
CA GLY A 267 4.23 11.07 24.67
C GLY A 267 4.39 12.22 23.73
N TRP A 268 3.51 12.29 22.74
CA TRP A 268 3.43 13.38 21.80
C TRP A 268 1.98 13.74 21.51
N CYS A 269 1.73 14.98 21.12
CA CYS A 269 0.42 15.41 20.64
C CYS A 269 0.53 16.65 19.75
N TRP A 270 -0.52 16.89 18.96
CA TRP A 270 -0.72 18.09 18.16
C TRP A 270 -2.19 18.27 17.78
N LEU A 271 -2.50 19.44 17.22
CA LEU A 271 -3.85 19.82 16.80
C LEU A 271 -3.86 19.95 15.27
N PRO A 272 -4.36 18.95 14.51
CA PRO A 272 -4.42 19.01 13.05
C PRO A 272 -5.15 20.26 12.52
N GLY A 273 -6.23 20.68 13.19
CA GLY A 273 -6.97 21.88 12.84
C GLY A 273 -6.20 23.19 13.08
N GLN A 274 -5.12 23.16 13.89
CA GLN A 274 -4.28 24.32 14.16
C GLN A 274 -2.82 23.89 14.47
N PRO A 275 -2.06 23.41 13.47
CA PRO A 275 -0.80 22.69 13.70
C PRO A 275 0.27 23.48 14.43
N GLU A 276 0.27 24.82 14.29
CA GLU A 276 1.20 25.72 14.96
C GLU A 276 1.00 25.82 16.48
N LEU A 277 -0.18 25.45 17.00
CA LEU A 277 -0.50 25.59 18.42
C LEU A 277 0.10 24.44 19.22
N SER A 278 0.90 24.78 20.24
CA SER A 278 1.42 23.80 21.19
C SER A 278 0.33 23.40 22.20
N PRO A 279 -0.20 22.17 22.15
CA PRO A 279 -1.31 21.77 23.01
C PRO A 279 -0.88 21.63 24.48
N ARG A 280 -1.82 21.93 25.38
CA ARG A 280 -1.70 21.63 26.81
C ARG A 280 -2.22 20.22 27.08
N VAL A 281 -1.42 19.41 27.77
CA VAL A 281 -1.77 18.05 28.21
C VAL A 281 -1.91 18.04 29.72
N THR A 282 -2.95 17.38 30.23
CA THR A 282 -3.26 17.32 31.66
C THR A 282 -3.28 15.88 32.14
N LEU A 283 -2.55 15.61 33.23
CA LEU A 283 -2.50 14.36 33.96
C LEU A 283 -3.40 14.44 35.20
N ARG A 284 -4.29 13.44 35.38
CA ARG A 284 -5.27 13.33 36.47
C ARG A 284 -5.24 11.93 37.07
N GLY A 285 -5.41 11.79 38.39
CA GLY A 285 -5.61 10.48 39.04
C GLY A 285 -7.09 10.05 39.08
N ALA A 286 -7.36 8.74 39.09
CA ALA A 286 -8.72 8.18 39.07
C ALA A 286 -9.54 8.47 40.36
N GLN A 287 -8.91 8.53 41.53
CA GLN A 287 -9.59 8.83 42.80
C GLN A 287 -9.62 10.34 43.08
N GLY A 288 -10.43 11.05 42.30
CA GLY A 288 -10.49 12.51 42.29
C GLY A 288 -10.69 13.15 43.67
N LYS A 289 -9.70 13.94 44.08
CA LYS A 289 -9.85 15.30 44.67
C LYS A 289 -8.46 15.98 44.74
N GLY A 290 -8.17 16.84 43.75
CA GLY A 290 -7.24 17.98 43.94
C GLY A 290 -5.84 17.94 43.31
N ARG A 291 -5.29 16.79 42.89
CA ARG A 291 -3.96 16.77 42.24
C ARG A 291 -4.10 16.52 40.74
N GLN A 292 -3.94 17.60 39.95
CA GLN A 292 -3.74 17.54 38.51
C GLN A 292 -2.42 18.22 38.16
N ARG A 293 -1.75 17.74 37.12
CA ARG A 293 -0.53 18.35 36.58
C ARG A 293 -0.75 18.60 35.09
N SER A 294 -0.40 19.78 34.61
CA SER A 294 -0.48 20.10 33.18
C SER A 294 0.88 20.53 32.66
N VAL A 295 1.19 20.10 31.44
CA VAL A 295 2.39 20.49 30.70
C VAL A 295 1.99 20.98 29.31
N VAL A 296 2.74 21.91 28.75
CA VAL A 296 2.58 22.30 27.35
C VAL A 296 3.55 21.47 26.53
N ALA A 297 3.06 20.73 25.54
CA ALA A 297 3.89 19.93 24.66
C ALA A 297 4.68 20.86 23.73
N LYS A 298 6.00 20.97 23.94
CA LYS A 298 6.87 21.93 23.22
C LYS A 298 8.03 21.27 22.47
N ALA A 299 8.42 20.05 22.85
CA ALA A 299 9.59 19.40 22.24
C ALA A 299 9.24 18.97 20.80
N PRO A 300 9.89 19.46 19.74
CA PRO A 300 9.62 18.94 18.40
C PRO A 300 10.02 17.46 18.31
N LEU A 301 9.17 16.63 17.70
CA LEU A 301 9.58 15.27 17.35
C LEU A 301 10.53 15.32 16.15
N VAL A 302 11.61 14.55 16.23
CA VAL A 302 12.62 14.45 15.16
C VAL A 302 12.16 13.50 14.06
N ASP A 303 11.46 12.42 14.44
CA ASP A 303 10.90 11.44 13.53
C ASP A 303 9.43 11.76 13.24
N LEU A 304 9.16 12.17 12.00
CA LEU A 304 7.82 12.45 11.49
C LEU A 304 7.30 11.36 10.56
N ARG A 305 7.96 10.18 10.51
CA ARG A 305 7.47 9.05 9.71
C ARG A 305 6.06 8.66 10.16
N GLY A 306 5.17 8.45 9.18
CA GLY A 306 3.77 8.10 9.43
C GLY A 306 2.85 9.29 9.77
N PHE A 307 3.37 10.52 9.84
CA PHE A 307 2.55 11.72 9.99
C PHE A 307 2.17 12.33 8.64
N PRO A 308 0.98 12.98 8.53
CA PRO A 308 0.61 13.69 7.32
C PRO A 308 1.54 14.88 7.05
N PHE A 309 1.66 15.29 5.79
CA PHE A 309 2.46 16.43 5.40
C PHE A 309 2.01 17.72 6.12
N GLY A 310 2.96 18.44 6.72
CA GLY A 310 2.69 19.64 7.52
C GLY A 310 2.32 19.37 8.98
N ALA A 311 2.33 18.11 9.43
CA ALA A 311 2.13 17.78 10.83
C ALA A 311 3.22 18.40 11.73
N GLN A 312 2.81 18.84 12.93
CA GLN A 312 3.72 19.41 13.93
C GLN A 312 3.55 18.74 15.31
N PRO A 313 3.76 17.43 15.43
CA PRO A 313 3.76 16.75 16.71
C PRO A 313 4.77 17.36 17.67
N ARG A 314 4.34 17.51 18.93
CA ARG A 314 5.17 17.99 20.03
C ARG A 314 5.17 16.98 21.17
N GLY A 315 6.35 16.67 21.68
CA GLY A 315 6.59 15.79 22.80
C GLY A 315 6.30 16.47 24.14
N PHE A 316 5.87 15.66 25.10
CA PHE A 316 5.68 16.03 26.49
C PHE A 316 6.16 14.90 27.42
N ILE A 317 6.49 15.26 28.67
CA ILE A 317 6.95 14.34 29.71
C ILE A 317 6.30 14.73 31.03
N PHE A 318 5.82 13.74 31.78
CA PHE A 318 5.51 13.81 33.20
C PHE A 318 6.54 12.96 33.95
N GLY A 319 7.33 13.57 34.84
CA GLY A 319 8.35 12.86 35.62
C GLY A 319 7.76 11.86 36.61
N ALA A 320 8.57 10.87 37.03
CA ALA A 320 8.15 9.77 37.89
C ALA A 320 7.51 10.24 39.22
N GLU A 321 8.04 11.28 39.85
CA GLU A 321 7.46 11.85 41.07
C GLU A 321 6.05 12.40 40.87
N ALA A 322 5.81 13.10 39.75
CA ALA A 322 4.51 13.68 39.44
C ALA A 322 3.44 12.61 39.20
N VAL A 323 3.87 11.47 38.65
CA VAL A 323 3.02 10.30 38.39
C VAL A 323 2.77 9.52 39.69
N ALA A 324 3.82 9.24 40.46
CA ALA A 324 3.73 8.55 41.75
C ALA A 324 2.85 9.31 42.76
N ALA A 325 2.89 10.64 42.75
CA ALA A 325 2.10 11.50 43.64
C ALA A 325 0.58 11.41 43.42
N LEU A 326 0.13 10.84 42.28
CA LEU A 326 -1.30 10.63 41.98
C LEU A 326 -1.78 9.25 42.43
N GLY A 327 -0.92 8.23 42.37
CA GLY A 327 -1.23 6.86 42.77
C GLY A 327 -2.24 6.15 41.85
N GLY A 328 -2.01 4.87 41.56
CA GLY A 328 -2.94 4.05 40.80
C GLY A 328 -3.12 4.50 39.34
N THR A 329 -4.34 4.35 38.82
CA THR A 329 -4.68 4.68 37.43
C THR A 329 -4.73 6.19 37.20
N VAL A 330 -4.08 6.62 36.11
CA VAL A 330 -3.99 8.01 35.70
C VAL A 330 -4.56 8.21 34.28
N HIS A 331 -5.18 9.35 34.08
CA HIS A 331 -5.76 9.81 32.83
C HIS A 331 -4.94 10.96 32.26
N VAL A 332 -4.71 10.93 30.95
CA VAL A 332 -3.94 11.94 30.22
C VAL A 332 -4.85 12.51 29.15
N GLU A 333 -5.17 13.79 29.28
CA GLU A 333 -6.19 14.48 28.49
C GLU A 333 -5.62 15.71 27.78
N GLY A 334 -6.19 16.03 26.62
CA GLY A 334 -5.95 17.28 25.91
C GLY A 334 -6.69 18.48 26.50
N PRO A 335 -6.59 19.65 25.84
CA PRO A 335 -7.16 20.92 26.33
C PRO A 335 -8.67 20.88 26.59
N HIS A 336 -9.39 20.01 25.88
CA HIS A 336 -10.86 19.90 25.91
C HIS A 336 -11.36 18.66 26.67
N GLY A 337 -10.49 18.04 27.50
CA GLY A 337 -10.83 16.90 28.34
C GLY A 337 -10.97 15.56 27.59
N ARG A 338 -10.51 15.48 26.34
CA ARG A 338 -10.45 14.23 25.57
C ARG A 338 -9.17 13.48 25.91
N ALA A 339 -9.27 12.20 26.22
CA ALA A 339 -8.12 11.35 26.51
C ALA A 339 -7.21 11.20 25.28
N LEU A 340 -5.89 11.14 25.51
CA LEU A 340 -4.92 10.72 24.49
C LEU A 340 -4.97 9.19 24.33
N TYR A 341 -4.59 8.71 23.15
CA TYR A 341 -4.40 7.28 22.95
C TYR A 341 -3.30 6.75 23.87
N GLY A 342 -3.52 5.55 24.40
CA GLY A 342 -2.70 4.95 25.44
C GLY A 342 -3.17 5.26 26.86
N SER A 343 -4.07 6.23 27.07
CA SER A 343 -4.70 6.53 28.36
C SER A 343 -6.07 5.83 28.51
N PRO A 344 -6.51 5.37 29.70
CA PRO A 344 -5.83 5.45 30.99
C PRO A 344 -4.60 4.54 31.08
N LEU A 345 -3.66 4.92 31.95
CA LEU A 345 -2.49 4.10 32.29
C LEU A 345 -2.50 3.82 33.78
N THR A 346 -2.01 2.65 34.17
CA THR A 346 -1.65 2.41 35.57
C THR A 346 -0.14 2.16 35.65
N PRO A 347 0.66 3.22 35.85
CA PRO A 347 2.11 3.14 35.94
C PRO A 347 2.55 2.07 36.95
N GLY A 348 3.50 1.21 36.56
CA GLY A 348 3.97 0.09 37.38
C GLY A 348 3.03 -1.14 37.48
N GLN A 349 1.82 -1.11 36.89
CA GLN A 349 0.90 -2.27 36.92
C GLN A 349 1.46 -3.50 36.19
N MET A 350 2.29 -3.32 35.16
CA MET A 350 3.00 -4.44 34.52
C MET A 350 3.91 -5.16 35.51
N ILE A 351 4.68 -4.43 36.32
CA ILE A 351 5.55 -5.01 37.36
C ILE A 351 4.71 -5.72 38.43
N ALA A 352 3.59 -5.12 38.85
CA ALA A 352 2.68 -5.75 39.81
C ALA A 352 1.99 -7.01 39.25
N SER A 353 1.61 -6.99 37.97
CA SER A 353 1.00 -8.13 37.27
C SER A 353 2.00 -9.27 37.09
N ALA A 354 3.24 -8.96 36.69
CA ALA A 354 4.33 -9.94 36.61
C ALA A 354 4.64 -10.56 37.98
N ARG A 355 4.67 -9.75 39.06
CA ARG A 355 4.84 -10.26 40.42
C ARG A 355 3.69 -11.18 40.85
N ARG A 356 2.44 -10.83 40.55
CA ARG A 356 1.27 -11.69 40.83
C ARG A 356 1.29 -12.99 40.03
N ALA A 357 1.65 -12.93 38.75
CA ALA A 357 1.82 -14.12 37.92
C ALA A 357 2.92 -15.03 38.49
N ALA A 358 4.08 -14.46 38.85
CA ALA A 358 5.17 -15.21 39.50
C ALA A 358 4.75 -15.80 40.86
N GLN A 359 3.93 -15.08 41.64
CA GLN A 359 3.36 -15.58 42.89
C GLN A 359 2.34 -16.70 42.67
N GLY A 360 1.51 -16.62 41.63
CA GLY A 360 0.56 -17.65 41.24
C GLY A 360 1.26 -18.92 40.75
N VAL A 361 2.29 -18.78 39.92
CA VAL A 361 3.19 -19.89 39.52
C VAL A 361 3.84 -20.50 40.76
N ARG A 362 4.35 -19.69 41.69
CA ARG A 362 4.91 -20.17 42.97
C ARG A 362 3.88 -20.88 43.85
N ALA A 363 2.60 -20.53 43.76
CA ALA A 363 1.52 -21.18 44.52
C ALA A 363 1.09 -22.52 43.90
N LEU A 364 1.12 -22.62 42.57
CA LEU A 364 0.84 -23.84 41.81
C LEU A 364 2.04 -24.82 41.83
N PHE A 365 3.26 -24.27 41.93
CA PHE A 365 4.52 -25.01 42.02
C PHE A 365 5.33 -24.51 43.25
N PRO A 366 4.94 -24.90 44.47
CA PRO A 366 5.71 -24.54 45.67
C PRO A 366 7.12 -25.13 45.54
N PRO A 367 8.20 -24.35 45.77
CA PRO A 367 9.54 -24.87 45.65
C PRO A 367 9.75 -25.98 46.70
N GLY A 368 9.79 -27.23 46.22
CA GLY A 368 10.29 -28.37 46.97
C GLY A 368 11.77 -28.17 47.26
N GLY A 369 12.18 -28.44 48.50
CA GLY A 369 13.48 -28.08 49.04
C GLY A 369 14.67 -28.57 48.21
N ALA A 370 15.60 -27.66 47.93
CA ALA A 370 17.00 -27.98 47.69
C ALA A 370 17.87 -26.77 48.05
N SER A 371 18.98 -27.07 48.71
CA SER A 371 20.01 -26.16 49.24
C SER A 371 20.64 -25.29 48.16
N ALA A 372 21.04 -24.08 48.57
CA ALA A 372 21.95 -23.22 47.82
C ALA A 372 23.29 -23.94 47.61
N ALA A 373 23.61 -24.26 46.35
CA ALA A 373 24.94 -24.29 45.73
C ALA A 373 24.84 -25.14 44.45
N ASP A 374 24.90 -24.51 43.28
CA ASP A 374 25.82 -24.91 42.20
C ASP A 374 25.78 -23.90 41.04
N PRO A 375 26.92 -23.67 40.36
CA PRO A 375 27.01 -22.69 39.28
C PRO A 375 26.60 -23.27 37.93
N VAL A 376 26.03 -22.40 37.08
CA VAL A 376 25.61 -22.69 35.70
C VAL A 376 26.81 -23.14 34.85
N PRO A 377 26.76 -24.29 34.15
CA PRO A 377 27.81 -24.68 33.20
C PRO A 377 27.68 -23.92 31.88
N ALA A 378 28.82 -23.49 31.33
CA ALA A 378 28.93 -22.95 29.98
C ALA A 378 28.85 -24.08 28.94
N GLY A 379 27.92 -23.95 27.98
CA GLY A 379 27.81 -24.89 26.85
C GLY A 379 26.43 -24.86 26.20
N VAL A 380 26.12 -23.81 25.44
CA VAL A 380 24.91 -23.76 24.60
C VAL A 380 25.21 -24.44 23.27
N GLY A 381 24.75 -25.69 23.11
CA GLY A 381 24.63 -26.36 21.82
C GLY A 381 23.43 -25.84 21.02
N PRO A 382 23.32 -26.19 19.71
CA PRO A 382 22.32 -25.62 18.82
C PRO A 382 20.89 -25.99 19.25
N ILE A 383 20.02 -24.99 19.20
CA ILE A 383 18.61 -25.06 19.60
C ILE A 383 17.85 -25.94 18.59
N ALA A 384 17.31 -27.07 19.07
CA ALA A 384 16.33 -27.88 18.35
C ALA A 384 15.00 -27.11 18.20
N GLU A 385 14.23 -27.47 17.18
CA GLU A 385 12.96 -26.86 16.75
C GLU A 385 12.04 -26.41 17.91
N PRO A 386 11.32 -25.28 17.76
CA PRO A 386 10.48 -24.72 18.81
C PRO A 386 9.22 -25.58 19.01
N SER A 387 9.34 -26.64 19.80
CA SER A 387 8.20 -27.25 20.49
C SER A 387 7.91 -26.42 21.75
N ILE A 388 6.65 -26.08 21.95
CA ILE A 388 6.17 -25.44 23.19
C ILE A 388 6.58 -26.36 24.35
N PRO A 389 7.32 -25.89 25.37
CA PRO A 389 7.70 -26.73 26.50
C PRO A 389 6.45 -27.36 27.13
N ALA A 390 6.36 -28.70 27.13
CA ALA A 390 5.22 -29.46 27.64
C ALA A 390 4.93 -29.20 29.13
N ASP A 391 5.92 -28.64 29.83
CA ASP A 391 5.95 -28.24 31.24
C ASP A 391 5.26 -26.88 31.54
N LEU A 392 4.78 -26.17 30.52
CA LEU A 392 3.95 -24.95 30.68
C LEU A 392 2.44 -25.19 30.50
N VAL A 393 2.01 -26.44 30.29
CA VAL A 393 0.62 -26.83 30.11
C VAL A 393 0.07 -27.35 31.44
N GLY A 394 -0.82 -26.60 32.08
CA GLY A 394 -1.58 -27.10 33.23
C GLY A 394 -2.45 -28.30 32.83
N PRO A 395 -2.71 -29.26 33.75
CA PRO A 395 -3.63 -30.36 33.46
C PRO A 395 -5.04 -29.82 33.15
N LYS A 396 -5.63 -30.36 32.08
CA LYS A 396 -6.96 -30.00 31.57
C LYS A 396 -8.04 -30.15 32.65
N PRO A 397 -8.93 -29.15 32.85
CA PRO A 397 -10.15 -29.36 33.61
C PRO A 397 -11.09 -30.32 32.83
N PRO A 398 -11.71 -31.33 33.47
CA PRO A 398 -12.49 -32.35 32.77
C PRO A 398 -13.86 -31.82 32.37
N TYR A 399 -13.92 -31.00 31.33
CA TYR A 399 -15.19 -30.61 30.70
C TYR A 399 -15.62 -31.72 29.74
N GLY A 400 -16.75 -32.38 30.03
CA GLY A 400 -17.37 -33.32 29.10
C GLY A 400 -17.87 -32.62 27.83
N ARG A 401 -18.35 -33.39 26.85
CA ARG A 401 -19.02 -32.85 25.65
C ARG A 401 -20.51 -32.62 25.97
N PRO A 402 -20.95 -31.37 26.19
CA PRO A 402 -22.37 -31.10 26.40
C PRO A 402 -23.16 -31.34 25.11
N ALA A 403 -24.48 -31.52 25.23
CA ALA A 403 -25.36 -31.55 24.07
C ALA A 403 -25.36 -30.18 23.35
N LEU A 404 -25.27 -30.22 22.01
CA LEU A 404 -25.43 -29.06 21.14
C LEU A 404 -26.91 -28.95 20.67
N PRO A 405 -27.41 -27.75 20.36
CA PRO A 405 -26.73 -26.45 20.41
C PRO A 405 -26.64 -25.86 21.82
N ARG A 406 -25.60 -25.07 22.07
CA ARG A 406 -25.45 -24.29 23.31
C ARG A 406 -25.98 -22.87 23.11
N PRO A 407 -26.52 -22.22 24.14
CA PRO A 407 -26.91 -20.81 24.05
C PRO A 407 -25.72 -19.90 23.73
N VAL A 408 -25.91 -18.96 22.81
CA VAL A 408 -24.85 -18.05 22.34
C VAL A 408 -25.30 -16.60 22.45
N ASP A 409 -24.42 -15.74 22.96
CA ASP A 409 -24.56 -14.28 22.88
C ASP A 409 -23.57 -13.70 21.87
N ILE A 410 -24.07 -12.92 20.92
CA ILE A 410 -23.25 -12.15 19.97
C ILE A 410 -23.07 -10.75 20.55
N VAL A 411 -21.87 -10.48 21.06
CA VAL A 411 -21.51 -9.21 21.67
C VAL A 411 -20.91 -8.29 20.60
N VAL A 412 -21.55 -7.15 20.37
CA VAL A 412 -21.14 -6.13 19.39
C VAL A 412 -20.79 -4.81 20.10
N PRO A 413 -19.49 -4.54 20.35
CA PRO A 413 -19.01 -3.24 20.82
C PRO A 413 -19.16 -2.17 19.72
N VAL A 414 -19.76 -1.02 20.04
CA VAL A 414 -20.05 0.05 19.08
C VAL A 414 -19.56 1.39 19.60
N TYR A 415 -18.83 2.14 18.78
CA TYR A 415 -18.49 3.55 19.08
C TYR A 415 -18.97 4.52 18.00
N ARG A 416 -18.80 4.20 16.71
CA ARG A 416 -19.17 5.04 15.57
C ARG A 416 -19.51 4.19 14.37
N GLY A 417 -20.05 4.83 13.33
CA GLY A 417 -20.26 4.23 12.02
C GLY A 417 -21.69 3.74 11.86
N LEU A 418 -22.63 4.70 11.73
CA LEU A 418 -24.06 4.43 11.52
C LEU A 418 -24.30 3.33 10.49
N LYS A 419 -23.88 3.55 9.24
CA LYS A 419 -24.18 2.63 8.14
C LYS A 419 -23.60 1.23 8.39
N VAL A 420 -22.28 1.13 8.65
CA VAL A 420 -21.61 -0.16 8.84
C VAL A 420 -22.16 -0.93 10.04
N THR A 421 -22.54 -0.24 11.12
CA THR A 421 -23.14 -0.88 12.31
C THR A 421 -24.53 -1.43 12.00
N LEU A 422 -25.36 -0.68 11.27
CA LEU A 422 -26.68 -1.15 10.88
C LEU A 422 -26.59 -2.33 9.91
N ASP A 423 -25.73 -2.25 8.89
CA ASP A 423 -25.48 -3.35 7.95
C ASP A 423 -25.03 -4.62 8.70
N CYS A 424 -24.12 -4.48 9.68
CA CYS A 424 -23.69 -5.58 10.55
C CYS A 424 -24.85 -6.22 11.31
N LEU A 425 -25.61 -5.42 12.07
CA LEU A 425 -26.71 -5.92 12.89
C LEU A 425 -27.83 -6.54 12.05
N GLU A 426 -28.13 -5.97 10.88
CA GLU A 426 -29.09 -6.55 9.95
C GLU A 426 -28.63 -7.90 9.42
N SER A 427 -27.35 -8.03 9.04
CA SER A 427 -26.77 -9.32 8.62
C SER A 427 -26.83 -10.37 9.73
N VAL A 428 -26.47 -10.01 10.97
CA VAL A 428 -26.50 -10.90 12.13
C VAL A 428 -27.92 -11.37 12.39
N LEU A 429 -28.89 -10.45 12.41
CA LEU A 429 -30.29 -10.77 12.68
C LEU A 429 -30.90 -11.64 11.58
N ALA A 430 -30.49 -11.48 10.32
CA ALA A 430 -30.92 -12.31 9.20
C ALA A 430 -30.25 -13.69 9.19
N ALA A 431 -29.04 -13.81 9.72
CA ALA A 431 -28.24 -15.05 9.73
C ALA A 431 -28.45 -15.94 10.98
N ARG A 432 -29.32 -15.53 11.92
CA ARG A 432 -29.62 -16.29 13.15
C ARG A 432 -30.06 -17.70 12.81
N SER A 433 -29.42 -18.68 13.44
CA SER A 433 -29.62 -20.11 13.14
C SER A 433 -29.87 -20.94 14.39
N LEU A 434 -29.52 -20.45 15.57
CA LEU A 434 -29.72 -21.15 16.83
C LEU A 434 -31.00 -20.69 17.54
N ALA A 435 -31.67 -21.63 18.21
CA ALA A 435 -32.89 -21.36 18.96
C ALA A 435 -32.69 -20.35 20.11
N ASP A 436 -31.50 -20.36 20.74
CA ASP A 436 -31.14 -19.46 21.85
C ASP A 436 -29.88 -18.63 21.51
N GLU A 437 -30.02 -17.81 20.46
CA GLU A 437 -29.02 -16.83 20.01
C GLU A 437 -29.45 -15.41 20.44
N ARG A 438 -28.60 -14.59 21.06
CA ARG A 438 -28.99 -13.23 21.51
C ARG A 438 -27.95 -12.20 21.10
N VAL A 439 -28.39 -11.08 20.53
CA VAL A 439 -27.49 -9.99 20.11
C VAL A 439 -27.41 -8.93 21.22
N VAL A 440 -26.21 -8.72 21.75
CA VAL A 440 -25.92 -7.76 22.83
C VAL A 440 -25.06 -6.63 22.27
N VAL A 441 -25.63 -5.45 22.14
CA VAL A 441 -24.95 -4.25 21.63
C VAL A 441 -24.53 -3.36 22.78
N VAL A 442 -23.23 -3.05 22.86
CA VAL A 442 -22.68 -2.15 23.89
C VAL A 442 -22.13 -0.89 23.22
N VAL A 443 -22.71 0.27 23.53
CA VAL A 443 -22.34 1.56 22.93
C VAL A 443 -21.41 2.34 23.86
N ASP A 444 -20.19 2.65 23.39
CA ASP A 444 -19.11 3.29 24.16
C ASP A 444 -19.09 4.83 24.03
N ASP A 445 -20.12 5.50 24.55
CA ASP A 445 -20.28 6.98 24.48
C ASP A 445 -20.16 7.53 23.04
N SER A 446 -20.96 6.97 22.14
CA SER A 446 -20.96 7.38 20.72
C SER A 446 -21.33 8.86 20.53
N PRO A 447 -20.56 9.63 19.76
CA PRO A 447 -20.95 10.98 19.36
C PRO A 447 -22.00 10.98 18.24
N ASP A 448 -22.25 9.83 17.61
CA ASP A 448 -23.23 9.65 16.53
C ASP A 448 -24.63 9.47 17.11
N ARG A 449 -25.38 10.58 17.20
CA ARG A 449 -26.73 10.60 17.79
C ARG A 449 -27.73 9.80 16.98
N GLU A 450 -27.58 9.75 15.66
CA GLU A 450 -28.47 9.01 14.78
C GLU A 450 -28.29 7.51 14.96
N LEU A 451 -27.03 7.05 15.10
CA LEU A 451 -26.72 5.67 15.45
C LEU A 451 -27.35 5.27 16.79
N VAL A 452 -27.19 6.07 17.83
CA VAL A 452 -27.78 5.78 19.15
C VAL A 452 -29.32 5.68 19.05
N ALA A 453 -29.97 6.61 18.36
CA ALA A 453 -31.42 6.58 18.17
C ALA A 453 -31.88 5.34 17.40
N ALA A 454 -31.15 4.93 16.36
CA ALA A 454 -31.45 3.72 15.61
C ALA A 454 -31.34 2.45 16.48
N LEU A 455 -30.28 2.33 17.28
CA LEU A 455 -30.09 1.20 18.20
C LEU A 455 -31.18 1.14 19.29
N GLN A 456 -31.60 2.29 19.83
CA GLN A 456 -32.71 2.35 20.78
C GLN A 456 -34.03 1.85 20.17
N ARG A 457 -34.32 2.17 18.91
CA ARG A 457 -35.49 1.63 18.19
C ARG A 457 -35.42 0.11 18.04
N MET A 458 -34.25 -0.43 17.68
CA MET A 458 -34.05 -1.89 17.58
C MET A 458 -34.25 -2.59 18.92
N ALA A 459 -33.76 -1.99 20.01
CA ALA A 459 -33.94 -2.51 21.37
C ALA A 459 -35.42 -2.46 21.82
N GLY A 460 -36.12 -1.36 21.52
CA GLY A 460 -37.55 -1.21 21.80
C GLY A 460 -38.43 -2.22 21.04
N ALA A 461 -37.97 -2.67 19.87
CA ALA A 461 -38.59 -3.75 19.10
C ALA A 461 -38.20 -5.17 19.56
N GLY A 462 -37.41 -5.31 20.64
CA GLY A 462 -36.96 -6.60 21.17
C GLY A 462 -35.96 -7.34 20.27
N ARG A 463 -35.38 -6.67 19.26
CA ARG A 463 -34.43 -7.31 18.32
C ARG A 463 -33.03 -7.47 18.90
N ILE A 464 -32.64 -6.59 19.83
CA ILE A 464 -31.31 -6.57 20.46
C ILE A 464 -31.42 -6.25 21.96
N VAL A 465 -30.40 -6.64 22.73
CA VAL A 465 -30.14 -6.12 24.08
C VAL A 465 -29.16 -4.95 23.97
N LEU A 466 -29.52 -3.78 24.48
CA LEU A 466 -28.73 -2.56 24.35
C LEU A 466 -28.18 -2.08 25.70
N SER A 467 -26.87 -1.84 25.77
CA SER A 467 -26.21 -1.20 26.92
C SER A 467 -25.52 0.08 26.47
N LEU A 468 -25.94 1.23 27.01
CA LEU A 468 -25.32 2.53 26.75
C LEU A 468 -24.31 2.87 27.85
N GLN A 469 -23.05 3.08 27.48
CA GLN A 469 -22.00 3.52 28.41
C GLN A 469 -21.93 5.05 28.44
N PRO A 470 -21.74 5.66 29.63
CA PRO A 470 -21.73 7.11 29.79
C PRO A 470 -20.39 7.78 29.43
N VAL A 471 -19.32 6.99 29.23
CA VAL A 471 -17.96 7.47 28.96
C VAL A 471 -17.28 6.48 28.02
N ASN A 472 -16.55 6.99 27.03
CA ASN A 472 -15.73 6.16 26.15
C ASN A 472 -14.54 5.56 26.92
N ARG A 473 -14.51 4.24 27.05
CA ARG A 473 -13.46 3.50 27.77
C ARG A 473 -12.59 2.62 26.86
N GLY A 474 -12.88 2.60 25.55
CA GLY A 474 -12.15 1.83 24.56
C GLY A 474 -12.69 0.41 24.38
N PHE A 475 -12.15 -0.29 23.39
CA PHE A 475 -12.67 -1.59 22.95
C PHE A 475 -12.66 -2.66 24.06
N PRO A 476 -11.55 -2.92 24.80
CA PRO A 476 -11.53 -3.98 25.80
C PRO A 476 -12.57 -3.79 26.91
N ALA A 477 -12.74 -2.54 27.38
CA ALA A 477 -13.71 -2.22 28.42
C ALA A 477 -15.16 -2.40 27.94
N THR A 478 -15.43 -2.00 26.70
CA THR A 478 -16.74 -2.13 26.06
C THR A 478 -17.09 -3.61 25.83
N ALA A 479 -16.15 -4.38 25.29
CA ALA A 479 -16.30 -5.83 25.13
C ALA A 479 -16.56 -6.51 26.48
N ASN A 480 -15.79 -6.17 27.53
CA ASN A 480 -15.96 -6.73 28.86
C ASN A 480 -17.34 -6.46 29.50
N VAL A 481 -18.03 -5.37 29.14
CA VAL A 481 -19.43 -5.17 29.57
C VAL A 481 -20.32 -6.24 28.95
N GLY A 482 -20.20 -6.49 27.65
CA GLY A 482 -20.95 -7.53 26.95
C GLY A 482 -20.61 -8.94 27.44
N LEU A 483 -19.33 -9.25 27.65
CA LEU A 483 -18.88 -10.52 28.21
C LEU A 483 -19.50 -10.79 29.60
N ARG A 484 -19.64 -9.74 30.45
CA ARG A 484 -20.29 -9.87 31.77
C ARG A 484 -21.80 -10.11 31.67
N LEU A 485 -22.46 -9.51 30.68
CA LEU A 485 -23.89 -9.73 30.41
C LEU A 485 -24.18 -11.14 29.87
N SER A 486 -23.13 -11.83 29.39
CA SER A 486 -23.21 -13.13 28.74
C SER A 486 -22.73 -14.31 29.61
N ARG A 487 -22.60 -14.11 30.93
CA ARG A 487 -22.14 -15.16 31.86
C ARG A 487 -22.99 -16.43 31.76
N GLY A 488 -22.33 -17.58 31.71
CA GLY A 488 -22.96 -18.91 31.58
C GLY A 488 -23.43 -19.26 30.16
N ARG A 489 -23.08 -18.45 29.16
CA ARG A 489 -23.41 -18.65 27.74
C ARG A 489 -22.12 -18.56 26.93
N ASP A 490 -22.07 -19.24 25.80
CA ASP A 490 -20.99 -19.03 24.85
C ASP A 490 -21.09 -17.63 24.25
N VAL A 491 -19.96 -17.06 23.83
CA VAL A 491 -19.92 -15.70 23.32
C VAL A 491 -19.27 -15.66 21.95
N VAL A 492 -19.86 -14.89 21.04
CA VAL A 492 -19.14 -14.39 19.88
C VAL A 492 -18.85 -12.91 20.06
N LEU A 493 -17.58 -12.55 20.18
CA LEU A 493 -17.15 -11.16 20.12
C LEU A 493 -17.03 -10.75 18.65
N LEU A 494 -17.89 -9.83 18.21
CA LEU A 494 -18.04 -9.45 16.81
C LEU A 494 -17.87 -7.93 16.66
N ASN A 495 -17.01 -7.51 15.73
CA ASN A 495 -16.87 -6.10 15.41
C ASN A 495 -18.14 -5.56 14.69
N SER A 496 -18.43 -4.28 14.91
CA SER A 496 -19.60 -3.60 14.35
C SER A 496 -19.51 -3.31 12.85
N ASP A 497 -18.44 -3.71 12.18
CA ASP A 497 -18.19 -3.49 10.75
C ASP A 497 -18.00 -4.82 9.99
N THR A 498 -18.72 -5.85 10.45
CA THR A 498 -18.73 -7.19 9.86
C THR A 498 -20.01 -7.48 9.08
N LEU A 499 -19.95 -8.44 8.16
CA LEU A 499 -21.09 -8.96 7.42
C LEU A 499 -21.10 -10.49 7.56
N THR A 500 -22.17 -11.02 8.13
CA THR A 500 -22.24 -12.43 8.55
C THR A 500 -23.12 -13.26 7.61
N PRO A 501 -22.65 -14.43 7.12
CA PRO A 501 -23.44 -15.32 6.26
C PRO A 501 -24.33 -16.26 7.09
N PRO A 502 -25.39 -16.86 6.51
CA PRO A 502 -26.23 -17.84 7.20
C PRO A 502 -25.44 -19.02 7.81
N GLY A 503 -25.82 -19.43 9.03
CA GLY A 503 -25.25 -20.62 9.71
C GLY A 503 -23.83 -20.46 10.25
N TRP A 504 -23.29 -19.24 10.27
CA TRP A 504 -21.91 -18.97 10.69
C TRP A 504 -21.64 -19.28 12.17
N VAL A 505 -22.56 -18.92 13.08
CA VAL A 505 -22.43 -19.22 14.53
C VAL A 505 -22.46 -20.72 14.79
N GLU A 506 -23.43 -21.43 14.18
CA GLU A 506 -23.54 -22.89 14.30
C GLU A 506 -22.25 -23.58 13.88
N ARG A 507 -21.64 -23.15 12.76
CA ARG A 507 -20.37 -23.71 12.30
C ARG A 507 -19.23 -23.47 13.28
N LEU A 508 -19.10 -22.26 13.83
CA LEU A 508 -18.09 -21.96 14.85
C LEU A 508 -18.32 -22.79 16.13
N GLN A 509 -19.57 -22.96 16.56
CA GLN A 509 -19.94 -23.79 17.70
C GLN A 509 -19.55 -25.26 17.46
N ARG A 510 -19.85 -25.83 16.29
CA ARG A 510 -19.44 -27.21 15.94
C ARG A 510 -17.92 -27.40 15.99
N ILE A 511 -17.15 -26.39 15.58
CA ILE A 511 -15.68 -26.44 15.62
C ILE A 511 -15.15 -26.40 17.06
N VAL A 512 -15.60 -25.47 17.90
CA VAL A 512 -15.09 -25.37 19.29
C VAL A 512 -15.50 -26.57 20.17
N TYR A 513 -16.61 -27.23 19.87
CA TYR A 513 -17.01 -28.47 20.55
C TYR A 513 -16.54 -29.75 19.85
N GLY A 514 -15.77 -29.64 18.75
CA GLY A 514 -15.16 -30.78 18.07
C GLY A 514 -14.09 -31.48 18.94
N ALA A 515 -13.46 -30.73 19.84
CA ALA A 515 -12.56 -31.24 20.87
C ALA A 515 -12.72 -30.43 22.16
N ASP A 516 -12.64 -31.09 23.31
CA ASP A 516 -12.94 -30.43 24.59
C ASP A 516 -11.81 -29.50 25.10
N ASP A 517 -10.73 -29.34 24.31
CA ASP A 517 -9.63 -28.43 24.57
C ASP A 517 -9.64 -27.19 23.66
N ILE A 518 -10.64 -27.00 22.78
CA ILE A 518 -10.74 -25.79 21.95
C ILE A 518 -11.54 -24.73 22.69
N GLY A 519 -10.86 -23.63 23.04
CA GLY A 519 -11.46 -22.51 23.75
C GLY A 519 -12.06 -21.47 22.82
N THR A 520 -11.44 -21.27 21.64
CA THR A 520 -11.84 -20.22 20.70
C THR A 520 -11.72 -20.63 19.24
N ALA A 521 -12.57 -20.07 18.39
CA ALA A 521 -12.53 -20.24 16.94
C ALA A 521 -12.68 -18.89 16.21
N THR A 522 -11.90 -18.71 15.13
CA THR A 522 -11.92 -17.51 14.28
C THR A 522 -12.15 -17.90 12.81
N PRO A 523 -13.16 -17.36 12.09
CA PRO A 523 -13.37 -17.65 10.68
C PRO A 523 -12.34 -16.95 9.79
N LEU A 524 -12.27 -17.34 8.51
CA LEU A 524 -11.58 -16.55 7.49
C LEU A 524 -12.33 -15.23 7.22
N SER A 525 -11.64 -14.24 6.68
CA SER A 525 -12.24 -12.96 6.27
C SER A 525 -11.51 -12.33 5.09
N ASN A 526 -12.10 -11.32 4.45
CA ASN A 526 -11.40 -10.49 3.47
C ASN A 526 -10.30 -9.63 4.13
N ASP A 527 -10.46 -9.21 5.38
CA ASP A 527 -9.47 -8.36 6.07
C ASP A 527 -9.28 -8.80 7.53
N ALA A 528 -8.44 -9.80 7.79
CA ALA A 528 -8.20 -10.31 9.14
C ALA A 528 -6.77 -10.81 9.34
N THR A 529 -5.77 -10.09 8.82
CA THR A 529 -4.34 -10.41 8.92
C THR A 529 -4.02 -11.87 8.54
N ILE A 530 -3.73 -12.74 9.50
CA ILE A 530 -3.43 -14.16 9.28
C ILE A 530 -4.65 -14.95 8.79
N PHE A 531 -5.86 -14.47 9.02
CA PHE A 531 -7.11 -15.09 8.57
C PHE A 531 -7.61 -14.51 7.23
N SER A 532 -6.84 -13.60 6.62
CA SER A 532 -7.23 -12.96 5.37
C SER A 532 -7.27 -13.96 4.19
N TYR A 533 -8.31 -13.82 3.38
CA TYR A 533 -8.56 -14.55 2.15
C TYR A 533 -9.28 -13.62 1.15
N PRO A 534 -8.91 -13.59 -0.15
CA PRO A 534 -7.99 -14.51 -0.82
C PRO A 534 -6.50 -14.22 -0.60
N ARG A 535 -6.10 -12.99 -0.29
CA ARG A 535 -4.68 -12.61 -0.08
C ARG A 535 -4.39 -12.26 1.37
N THR A 536 -3.25 -12.69 1.90
CA THR A 536 -2.82 -12.39 3.28
C THR A 536 -2.14 -11.04 3.46
N ASN A 537 -1.40 -10.59 2.44
CA ASN A 537 -0.52 -9.40 2.50
C ASN A 537 -0.95 -8.30 1.52
N ALA A 538 -2.23 -8.27 1.15
CA ALA A 538 -2.79 -7.26 0.25
C ALA A 538 -4.21 -6.90 0.68
N ALA A 539 -4.67 -5.73 0.27
CA ALA A 539 -6.06 -5.34 0.47
C ALA A 539 -6.98 -6.28 -0.32
N ASN A 540 -7.95 -6.90 0.37
CA ASN A 540 -9.07 -7.54 -0.28
C ASN A 540 -10.31 -6.66 -0.08
N PRO A 541 -10.94 -6.17 -1.16
CA PRO A 541 -12.15 -5.36 -1.02
C PRO A 541 -13.24 -6.17 -0.30
N LEU A 542 -14.08 -5.48 0.48
CA LEU A 542 -15.25 -6.11 1.12
C LEU A 542 -16.21 -6.61 0.03
N PRO A 543 -16.52 -7.92 -0.03
CA PRO A 543 -17.54 -8.42 -0.94
C PRO A 543 -18.94 -8.01 -0.47
N ASP A 544 -19.90 -7.95 -1.38
CA ASP A 544 -21.31 -7.78 -1.00
C ASP A 544 -21.86 -8.99 -0.24
N ALA A 545 -23.06 -8.86 0.34
CA ALA A 545 -23.66 -9.89 1.18
C ALA A 545 -23.85 -11.24 0.44
N ASP A 546 -24.23 -11.20 -0.85
CA ASP A 546 -24.44 -12.41 -1.65
C ASP A 546 -23.11 -13.11 -1.96
N ALA A 547 -22.06 -12.34 -2.28
CA ALA A 547 -20.72 -12.85 -2.47
C ALA A 547 -20.14 -13.47 -1.19
N ILE A 548 -20.39 -12.84 -0.02
CA ILE A 548 -20.01 -13.40 1.29
C ILE A 548 -20.73 -14.73 1.52
N ALA A 549 -22.04 -14.81 1.28
CA ALA A 549 -22.81 -16.04 1.43
C ALA A 549 -22.28 -17.16 0.52
N ARG A 550 -21.99 -16.86 -0.75
CA ARG A 550 -21.37 -17.82 -1.69
C ARG A 550 -19.99 -18.27 -1.23
N LEU A 551 -19.12 -17.35 -0.82
CA LEU A 551 -17.79 -17.67 -0.31
C LEU A 551 -17.85 -18.53 0.95
N ALA A 552 -18.79 -18.27 1.85
CA ALA A 552 -18.98 -19.07 3.06
C ALA A 552 -19.48 -20.49 2.75
N ALA A 553 -20.37 -20.64 1.77
CA ALA A 553 -20.82 -21.95 1.31
C ALA A 553 -19.67 -22.75 0.68
N LEU A 554 -18.88 -22.11 -0.21
CA LEU A 554 -17.71 -22.73 -0.82
C LEU A 554 -16.61 -23.06 0.20
N ALA A 555 -16.41 -22.21 1.21
CA ALA A 555 -15.49 -22.50 2.31
C ALA A 555 -15.95 -23.75 3.08
N ALA A 556 -17.24 -23.84 3.38
CA ALA A 556 -17.81 -25.00 4.05
C ALA A 556 -17.68 -26.28 3.22
N GLU A 557 -17.92 -26.21 1.91
CA GLU A 557 -17.72 -27.34 0.98
C GLU A 557 -16.24 -27.75 0.91
N ALA A 558 -15.33 -26.78 0.75
CA ALA A 558 -13.91 -27.03 0.52
C ALA A 558 -13.17 -27.52 1.77
N ASN A 559 -13.58 -27.06 2.95
CA ASN A 559 -12.83 -27.25 4.19
C ASN A 559 -13.63 -27.91 5.33
N GLY A 560 -14.95 -28.04 5.20
CA GLY A 560 -15.79 -28.68 6.22
C GLY A 560 -15.62 -28.09 7.61
N ASP A 561 -15.42 -28.97 8.59
CA ASP A 561 -15.18 -28.61 10.00
C ASP A 561 -13.71 -28.64 10.38
N ALA A 562 -12.82 -28.59 9.39
CA ALA A 562 -11.39 -28.57 9.68
C ALA A 562 -11.04 -27.35 10.53
N CYS A 563 -10.12 -27.54 11.45
CA CYS A 563 -9.59 -26.50 12.32
C CYS A 563 -8.06 -26.50 12.27
N VAL A 564 -7.46 -25.31 12.34
CA VAL A 564 -6.00 -25.15 12.31
C VAL A 564 -5.57 -24.38 13.55
N ASP A 565 -4.63 -24.91 14.33
CA ASP A 565 -4.14 -24.22 15.52
C ASP A 565 -3.49 -22.88 15.15
N VAL A 566 -3.83 -21.85 15.92
CA VAL A 566 -3.32 -20.48 15.75
C VAL A 566 -2.73 -19.99 17.07
N PRO A 567 -1.69 -19.12 17.03
CA PRO A 567 -1.09 -18.57 18.24
C PRO A 567 -2.05 -17.66 19.01
N THR A 568 -3.08 -17.14 18.32
CA THR A 568 -4.08 -16.21 18.83
C THR A 568 -5.33 -16.24 17.94
N ALA A 569 -6.50 -16.06 18.54
CA ALA A 569 -7.71 -15.69 17.83
C ALA A 569 -7.67 -14.20 17.41
N HIS A 570 -8.66 -13.75 16.63
CA HIS A 570 -8.74 -12.37 16.15
C HIS A 570 -10.05 -11.70 16.57
N GLY A 571 -9.96 -10.51 17.16
CA GLY A 571 -11.11 -9.80 17.74
C GLY A 571 -12.17 -9.28 16.75
N PHE A 572 -12.02 -9.49 15.43
CA PHE A 572 -13.05 -9.08 14.47
C PHE A 572 -14.29 -9.98 14.54
N CYS A 573 -14.05 -11.28 14.80
CA CYS A 573 -15.04 -12.32 14.95
C CYS A 573 -14.40 -13.49 15.71
N MET A 574 -14.62 -13.55 17.02
CA MET A 574 -14.02 -14.54 17.91
C MET A 574 -15.11 -15.27 18.70
N TYR A 575 -15.30 -16.56 18.41
CA TYR A 575 -16.12 -17.44 19.26
C TYR A 575 -15.32 -17.81 20.51
N ILE A 576 -15.93 -17.72 21.69
CA ILE A 576 -15.35 -18.04 22.99
C ILE A 576 -16.31 -18.97 23.72
N ARG A 577 -15.82 -20.17 24.04
CA ARG A 577 -16.54 -21.15 24.85
C ARG A 577 -16.67 -20.64 26.30
N THR A 578 -17.83 -20.83 26.93
CA THR A 578 -18.10 -20.31 28.28
C THR A 578 -17.09 -20.79 29.32
N GLU A 579 -16.71 -22.07 29.29
CA GLU A 579 -15.73 -22.64 30.23
C GLU A 579 -14.34 -21.99 30.04
N CYS A 580 -13.93 -21.75 28.79
CA CYS A 580 -12.67 -21.04 28.50
C CYS A 580 -12.70 -19.61 29.03
N LEU A 581 -13.83 -18.91 28.89
CA LEU A 581 -13.99 -17.55 29.41
C LEU A 581 -13.99 -17.51 30.95
N GLU A 582 -14.58 -18.52 31.60
CA GLU A 582 -14.62 -18.63 33.06
C GLU A 582 -13.25 -18.95 33.66
N ASP A 583 -12.52 -19.90 33.07
CA ASP A 583 -11.16 -20.26 33.50
C ASP A 583 -10.18 -19.09 33.29
N THR A 584 -10.28 -18.44 32.13
CA THR A 584 -9.31 -17.41 31.71
C THR A 584 -9.64 -16.06 32.34
N GLY A 585 -10.91 -15.73 32.51
CA GLY A 585 -11.39 -14.40 32.87
C GLY A 585 -11.38 -13.41 31.70
N LEU A 586 -11.78 -12.17 31.99
CA LEU A 586 -12.05 -11.12 31.01
C LEU A 586 -10.78 -10.57 30.28
N LEU A 587 -11.00 -9.70 29.30
CA LEU A 587 -9.93 -8.96 28.62
C LEU A 587 -9.26 -7.95 29.57
N ARG A 588 -7.94 -7.77 29.46
CA ARG A 588 -7.16 -6.86 30.32
C ARG A 588 -7.28 -5.39 29.90
N GLU A 589 -8.46 -4.80 30.14
CA GLU A 589 -8.73 -3.37 29.89
C GLU A 589 -7.80 -2.42 30.67
N ASP A 590 -7.20 -2.90 31.75
CA ASP A 590 -6.21 -2.20 32.57
C ASP A 590 -4.81 -2.12 31.92
N VAL A 591 -4.54 -2.94 30.90
CA VAL A 591 -3.24 -3.04 30.22
C VAL A 591 -3.29 -2.44 28.82
N PHE A 592 -4.28 -2.86 28.00
CA PHE A 592 -4.31 -2.59 26.57
C PHE A 592 -5.03 -1.28 26.19
N ALA A 593 -5.53 -0.52 27.17
CA ALA A 593 -6.19 0.77 26.98
C ALA A 593 -7.30 0.71 25.91
N GLN A 594 -7.14 1.40 24.77
CA GLN A 594 -8.16 1.46 23.71
C GLN A 594 -8.29 0.18 22.85
N GLY A 595 -7.36 -0.78 22.96
CA GLY A 595 -7.38 -2.05 22.20
C GLY A 595 -6.03 -2.40 21.58
N TYR A 596 -6.01 -3.42 20.71
CA TYR A 596 -4.83 -4.07 20.11
C TYR A 596 -3.97 -4.81 21.14
N GLY A 597 -4.11 -6.13 21.25
CA GLY A 597 -3.29 -6.99 22.12
C GLY A 597 -4.07 -7.74 23.20
N GLU A 598 -5.28 -7.28 23.51
CA GLU A 598 -6.16 -7.85 24.52
C GLU A 598 -6.61 -9.27 24.22
N GLU A 599 -6.94 -9.56 22.95
CA GLU A 599 -7.33 -10.88 22.50
C GLU A 599 -6.13 -11.82 22.46
N ASN A 600 -4.94 -11.29 22.13
CA ASN A 600 -3.70 -12.04 22.16
C ASN A 600 -3.35 -12.45 23.59
N ASP A 601 -3.40 -11.51 24.54
CA ASP A 601 -3.20 -11.79 25.96
C ASP A 601 -4.22 -12.78 26.52
N PHE A 602 -5.50 -12.64 26.15
CA PHE A 602 -6.54 -13.60 26.52
C PHE A 602 -6.17 -15.01 26.02
N CYS A 603 -5.81 -15.16 24.75
CA CYS A 603 -5.44 -16.45 24.18
C CYS A 603 -4.21 -17.03 24.90
N ARG A 604 -3.17 -16.23 25.13
CA ARG A 604 -1.97 -16.71 25.83
C ARG A 604 -2.26 -17.15 27.26
N ARG A 605 -3.14 -16.45 27.98
CA ARG A 605 -3.57 -16.88 29.33
C ARG A 605 -4.42 -18.15 29.27
N ALA A 606 -5.34 -18.25 28.32
CA ALA A 606 -6.16 -19.44 28.12
C ALA A 606 -5.30 -20.68 27.80
N SER A 607 -4.25 -20.53 26.97
CA SER A 607 -3.32 -21.61 26.66
C SER A 607 -2.57 -22.15 27.88
N LEU A 608 -2.34 -21.34 28.92
CA LEU A 608 -1.74 -21.83 30.18
C LEU A 608 -2.67 -22.79 30.94
N PHE A 609 -3.98 -22.71 30.70
CA PHE A 609 -5.00 -23.64 31.19
C PHE A 609 -5.27 -24.81 30.23
N GLY A 610 -4.47 -24.95 29.16
CA GLY A 610 -4.59 -26.02 28.17
C GLY A 610 -5.58 -25.75 27.04
N TRP A 611 -6.12 -24.53 26.93
CA TRP A 611 -7.02 -24.17 25.83
C TRP A 611 -6.27 -23.90 24.52
N ARG A 612 -6.74 -24.53 23.44
CA ARG A 612 -6.34 -24.26 22.06
C ARG A 612 -7.22 -23.20 21.41
N HIS A 613 -6.62 -22.50 20.45
CA HIS A 613 -7.27 -21.48 19.64
C HIS A 613 -7.13 -21.91 18.19
N VAL A 614 -8.22 -21.87 17.43
CA VAL A 614 -8.22 -22.40 16.06
C VAL A 614 -8.76 -21.41 15.02
N ALA A 615 -8.18 -21.46 13.84
CA ALA A 615 -8.82 -20.96 12.62
C ALA A 615 -9.89 -21.97 12.18
N ALA A 616 -11.01 -21.44 11.68
CA ALA A 616 -12.12 -22.17 11.09
C ALA A 616 -12.15 -21.95 9.57
N PRO A 617 -11.27 -22.60 8.78
CA PRO A 617 -11.19 -22.43 7.33
C PRO A 617 -12.47 -22.76 6.55
N GLY A 618 -13.42 -23.48 7.16
CA GLY A 618 -14.76 -23.73 6.61
C GLY A 618 -15.77 -22.61 6.87
N ALA A 619 -15.40 -21.57 7.61
CA ALA A 619 -16.25 -20.41 7.90
C ALA A 619 -15.62 -19.13 7.33
N PHE A 620 -16.47 -18.21 6.85
CA PHE A 620 -16.05 -16.94 6.30
C PHE A 620 -16.97 -15.82 6.82
N VAL A 621 -16.42 -14.69 7.24
CA VAL A 621 -17.19 -13.50 7.67
C VAL A 621 -16.57 -12.28 6.97
N GLY A 622 -17.39 -11.42 6.36
CA GLY A 622 -16.90 -10.19 5.76
C GLY A 622 -16.51 -9.16 6.83
N HIS A 623 -15.46 -8.40 6.61
CA HIS A 623 -14.99 -7.34 7.51
C HIS A 623 -14.64 -6.11 6.67
N ALA A 624 -15.35 -5.01 6.90
CA ALA A 624 -15.13 -3.77 6.15
C ALA A 624 -13.73 -3.19 6.41
N GLY A 625 -13.22 -3.41 7.64
CA GLY A 625 -11.90 -2.96 8.05
C GLY A 625 -11.81 -1.44 8.19
N SER A 626 -10.86 -0.98 9.00
CA SER A 626 -10.60 0.45 9.18
C SER A 626 -9.58 0.96 8.17
N GLN A 627 -10.06 1.66 7.13
CA GLN A 627 -9.24 2.56 6.30
C GLN A 627 -8.79 3.77 7.13
N SER A 628 -7.80 3.60 8.02
CA SER A 628 -7.15 4.70 8.73
C SER A 628 -5.78 4.27 9.25
N PHE A 629 -4.73 4.55 8.48
CA PHE A 629 -3.33 4.51 8.90
C PHE A 629 -2.99 5.81 9.65
N SER A 630 -3.54 6.01 10.86
CA SER A 630 -3.11 7.14 11.70
C SER A 630 -1.82 6.78 12.44
N ALA A 631 -0.88 7.72 12.55
CA ALA A 631 0.35 7.55 13.35
C ALA A 631 0.03 7.02 14.77
N THR A 632 -1.07 7.49 15.35
CA THR A 632 -1.52 7.09 16.68
C THR A 632 -1.86 5.60 16.78
N ARG A 633 -2.51 5.01 15.76
CA ARG A 633 -2.79 3.56 15.70
C ARG A 633 -1.49 2.77 15.68
N THR A 634 -0.54 3.16 14.84
CA THR A 634 0.78 2.52 14.73
C THR A 634 1.53 2.52 16.07
N HIS A 635 1.52 3.66 16.78
CA HIS A 635 2.15 3.75 18.10
C HIS A 635 1.43 2.91 19.17
N LEU A 636 0.10 2.83 19.15
CA LEU A 636 -0.65 1.98 20.08
C LEU A 636 -0.34 0.50 19.86
N ILE A 637 -0.34 0.04 18.60
CA ILE A 637 0.03 -1.35 18.25
C ILE A 637 1.46 -1.63 18.71
N ALA A 638 2.42 -0.75 18.40
CA ALA A 638 3.82 -0.94 18.77
C ALA A 638 4.01 -1.00 20.30
N ARG A 639 3.35 -0.12 21.05
CA ARG A 639 3.36 -0.14 22.53
C ARG A 639 2.78 -1.45 23.05
N ASN A 640 1.60 -1.82 22.59
CA ASN A 640 0.89 -2.96 23.15
C ASN A 640 1.55 -4.29 22.75
N LEU A 641 2.16 -4.38 21.57
CA LEU A 641 3.00 -5.53 21.19
C LEU A 641 4.24 -5.64 22.09
N ALA A 642 4.90 -4.52 22.42
CA ALA A 642 6.01 -4.53 23.36
C ALA A 642 5.58 -4.95 24.78
N ILE A 643 4.37 -4.56 25.21
CA ILE A 643 3.79 -5.04 26.47
C ILE A 643 3.51 -6.54 26.40
N LEU A 644 2.90 -7.00 25.31
CA LEU A 644 2.54 -8.40 25.10
C LEU A 644 3.77 -9.31 25.18
N ASN A 645 4.89 -8.94 24.56
CA ASN A 645 6.15 -9.70 24.64
C ASN A 645 6.81 -9.69 26.03
N ARG A 646 6.51 -8.69 26.86
CA ARG A 646 6.96 -8.68 28.27
C ARG A 646 6.08 -9.57 29.14
N LEU A 647 4.78 -9.65 28.85
CA LEU A 647 3.83 -10.52 29.55
C LEU A 647 4.01 -11.98 29.14
N HIS A 648 4.25 -12.22 27.85
CA HIS A 648 4.37 -13.53 27.22
C HIS A 648 5.68 -13.62 26.45
N VAL A 649 6.76 -13.99 27.14
CA VAL A 649 8.11 -14.07 26.57
C VAL A 649 8.10 -15.04 25.38
N GLY A 650 8.66 -14.60 24.24
CA GLY A 650 8.72 -15.40 23.00
C GLY A 650 7.48 -15.32 22.12
N TYR A 651 6.47 -14.51 22.47
CA TYR A 651 5.24 -14.37 21.68
C TYR A 651 5.51 -13.93 20.22
N ASP A 652 6.34 -12.92 19.99
CA ASP A 652 6.67 -12.49 18.62
C ASP A 652 7.33 -13.62 17.83
N SER A 653 8.27 -14.36 18.43
CA SER A 653 8.92 -15.50 17.78
C SER A 653 7.92 -16.59 17.40
N LEU A 654 6.96 -16.88 18.27
CA LEU A 654 5.86 -17.82 17.99
C LEU A 654 5.02 -17.36 16.79
N VAL A 655 4.62 -16.08 16.76
CA VAL A 655 3.84 -15.51 15.64
C VAL A 655 4.63 -15.51 14.34
N GLN A 656 5.91 -15.12 14.37
CA GLN A 656 6.77 -15.13 13.18
C GLN A 656 7.00 -16.55 12.65
N ALA A 657 7.19 -17.54 13.52
CA ALA A 657 7.31 -18.94 13.12
C ALA A 657 6.02 -19.45 12.46
N TRP A 658 4.85 -19.12 13.02
CA TRP A 658 3.56 -19.47 12.44
C TRP A 658 3.34 -18.78 11.08
N LEU A 659 3.69 -17.49 10.96
CA LEU A 659 3.62 -16.74 9.69
C LEU A 659 4.54 -17.30 8.61
N ALA A 660 5.74 -17.76 8.98
CA ALA A 660 6.68 -18.37 8.06
C ALA A 660 6.18 -19.74 7.56
N ALA A 661 5.49 -20.51 8.42
CA ALA A 661 4.90 -21.79 8.06
C ALA A 661 3.58 -21.66 7.29
N ASP A 662 2.76 -20.64 7.61
CA ASP A 662 1.41 -20.37 7.09
C ASP A 662 0.57 -21.64 6.85
N PRO A 663 0.17 -22.36 7.92
CA PRO A 663 -0.54 -23.63 7.80
C PRO A 663 -1.94 -23.50 7.16
N LEU A 664 -2.41 -22.28 6.89
CA LEU A 664 -3.66 -22.02 6.18
C LEU A 664 -3.52 -22.11 4.65
N VAL A 665 -2.31 -22.16 4.08
CA VAL A 665 -2.08 -22.25 2.63
C VAL A 665 -2.89 -23.37 1.95
N PRO A 666 -2.91 -24.63 2.44
CA PRO A 666 -3.69 -25.69 1.80
C PRO A 666 -5.20 -25.41 1.81
N PHE A 667 -5.71 -24.78 2.86
CA PHE A 667 -7.13 -24.47 3.04
C PHE A 667 -7.58 -23.33 2.12
N ARG A 668 -6.76 -22.28 1.99
CA ARG A 668 -7.00 -21.19 1.03
C ARG A 668 -6.95 -21.70 -0.41
N ARG A 669 -6.02 -22.61 -0.72
CA ARG A 669 -5.92 -23.27 -2.03
C ARG A 669 -7.13 -24.15 -2.34
N ARG A 670 -7.63 -24.94 -1.39
CA ARG A 670 -8.88 -25.70 -1.57
C ARG A 670 -10.06 -24.79 -1.85
N LEU A 671 -10.15 -23.65 -1.16
CA LEU A 671 -11.20 -22.65 -1.42
C LEU A 671 -11.04 -21.99 -2.80
N ASP A 672 -9.84 -21.64 -3.23
CA ASP A 672 -9.59 -21.18 -4.61
C ASP A 672 -9.99 -22.24 -5.65
N ARG A 673 -9.72 -23.52 -5.38
CA ARG A 673 -10.14 -24.62 -6.26
C ARG A 673 -11.67 -24.79 -6.30
N ALA A 674 -12.34 -24.70 -5.16
CA ALA A 674 -13.81 -24.77 -5.11
C ALA A 674 -14.46 -23.60 -5.85
N ARG A 675 -13.94 -22.37 -5.67
CA ARG A 675 -14.36 -21.20 -6.44
C ARG A 675 -14.12 -21.38 -7.92
N LEU A 676 -12.92 -21.85 -8.30
CA LEU A 676 -12.60 -22.11 -9.69
C LEU A 676 -13.62 -23.07 -10.30
N ASN A 677 -13.87 -24.22 -9.66
CA ASN A 677 -14.85 -25.21 -10.10
C ASN A 677 -16.28 -24.64 -10.21
N ALA A 678 -16.70 -23.81 -9.25
CA ALA A 678 -18.01 -23.16 -9.29
C ALA A 678 -18.14 -22.12 -10.42
N GLU A 679 -17.02 -21.52 -10.81
CA GLU A 679 -16.91 -20.59 -11.94
C GLU A 679 -16.66 -21.32 -13.29
N MET A 680 -16.44 -22.66 -13.28
CA MET A 680 -16.25 -23.44 -14.49
C MET A 680 -17.58 -23.63 -15.23
N GLY A 681 -17.78 -22.88 -16.32
CA GLY A 681 -18.75 -23.22 -17.38
C GLY A 681 -18.19 -24.19 -18.43
N ASP A 682 -18.92 -24.36 -19.55
CA ASP A 682 -18.60 -25.30 -20.64
C ASP A 682 -17.48 -24.85 -21.60
N ALA A 683 -16.87 -23.69 -21.34
CA ALA A 683 -15.81 -23.14 -22.19
C ALA A 683 -14.56 -24.04 -22.19
N ALA A 684 -14.06 -24.37 -23.39
CA ALA A 684 -12.84 -25.15 -23.57
C ALA A 684 -11.62 -24.45 -22.94
N THR A 685 -10.86 -25.17 -22.12
CA THR A 685 -9.65 -24.65 -21.47
C THR A 685 -8.45 -24.65 -22.44
N VAL A 686 -7.66 -23.58 -22.44
CA VAL A 686 -6.37 -23.49 -23.13
C VAL A 686 -5.28 -23.18 -22.11
N LEU A 687 -4.24 -24.01 -22.04
CA LEU A 687 -3.14 -23.84 -21.10
C LEU A 687 -1.98 -23.11 -21.76
N LEU A 688 -1.63 -21.91 -21.28
CA LEU A 688 -0.50 -21.13 -21.75
C LEU A 688 0.67 -21.27 -20.77
N VAL A 689 1.81 -21.78 -21.23
CA VAL A 689 3.02 -21.96 -20.41
C VAL A 689 4.01 -20.82 -20.70
N THR A 690 4.37 -20.04 -19.67
CA THR A 690 5.22 -18.85 -19.81
C THR A 690 6.24 -18.71 -18.67
N HIS A 691 7.10 -17.68 -18.71
CA HIS A 691 8.09 -17.36 -17.68
C HIS A 691 7.70 -16.09 -16.89
N ASP A 692 8.47 -15.76 -15.85
CA ASP A 692 8.19 -14.69 -14.86
C ASP A 692 9.03 -13.41 -15.07
N ARG A 693 9.74 -13.27 -16.18
CA ARG A 693 10.66 -12.13 -16.43
C ARG A 693 9.97 -10.92 -17.08
N GLY A 694 8.65 -10.97 -17.29
CA GLY A 694 7.85 -9.89 -17.89
C GLY A 694 8.20 -9.58 -19.36
N GLY A 695 8.00 -8.33 -19.77
CA GLY A 695 8.39 -7.83 -21.09
C GLY A 695 7.48 -8.27 -22.24
N GLY A 696 8.05 -8.37 -23.46
CA GLY A 696 7.29 -8.66 -24.68
C GLY A 696 6.54 -10.00 -24.67
N VAL A 697 7.09 -11.02 -24.00
CA VAL A 697 6.41 -12.31 -23.81
C VAL A 697 5.13 -12.13 -23.01
N GLN A 698 5.17 -11.38 -21.92
CA GLN A 698 4.00 -11.12 -21.09
C GLN A 698 2.92 -10.37 -21.89
N LYS A 699 3.30 -9.39 -22.72
CA LYS A 699 2.36 -8.73 -23.63
C LYS A 699 1.72 -9.74 -24.58
N CYS A 700 2.50 -10.59 -25.25
CA CYS A 700 1.96 -11.59 -26.16
C CYS A 700 1.02 -12.56 -25.45
N VAL A 701 1.37 -13.05 -24.26
CA VAL A 701 0.49 -13.91 -23.44
C VAL A 701 -0.79 -13.18 -23.06
N ARG A 702 -0.75 -11.89 -22.69
CA ARG A 702 -1.95 -11.08 -22.42
C ARG A 702 -2.84 -10.95 -23.66
N ASP A 703 -2.25 -10.68 -24.82
CA ASP A 703 -2.98 -10.56 -26.08
C ASP A 703 -3.63 -11.91 -26.46
N ARG A 704 -2.89 -13.03 -26.30
CA ARG A 704 -3.42 -14.39 -26.50
C ARG A 704 -4.58 -14.67 -25.55
N VAL A 705 -4.42 -14.36 -24.27
CA VAL A 705 -5.48 -14.48 -23.25
C VAL A 705 -6.74 -13.70 -23.66
N ALA A 706 -6.59 -12.47 -24.16
CA ALA A 706 -7.71 -11.67 -24.64
C ALA A 706 -8.39 -12.32 -25.87
N MET A 707 -7.60 -12.70 -26.88
CA MET A 707 -8.10 -13.36 -28.09
C MET A 707 -8.84 -14.67 -27.78
N LEU A 708 -8.30 -15.51 -26.90
CA LEU A 708 -8.91 -16.78 -26.51
C LEU A 708 -10.27 -16.56 -25.83
N ARG A 709 -10.40 -15.50 -25.03
CA ARG A 709 -11.71 -15.13 -24.45
C ARG A 709 -12.70 -14.65 -25.48
N GLU A 710 -12.27 -13.83 -26.44
CA GLU A 710 -13.13 -13.40 -27.55
C GLU A 710 -13.63 -14.61 -28.36
N GLN A 711 -12.85 -15.69 -28.42
CA GLN A 711 -13.22 -16.97 -29.01
C GLN A 711 -14.09 -17.86 -28.09
N GLY A 712 -14.49 -17.38 -26.91
CA GLY A 712 -15.28 -18.16 -25.95
C GLY A 712 -14.50 -19.27 -25.23
N LYS A 713 -13.16 -19.26 -25.29
CA LYS A 713 -12.29 -20.22 -24.60
C LYS A 713 -11.84 -19.69 -23.24
N ARG A 714 -11.43 -20.59 -22.35
CA ARG A 714 -10.90 -20.28 -21.02
C ARG A 714 -9.37 -20.38 -21.00
N PRO A 715 -8.65 -19.25 -21.05
CA PRO A 715 -7.20 -19.28 -20.90
C PRO A 715 -6.80 -19.52 -19.43
N VAL A 716 -5.85 -20.41 -19.22
CA VAL A 716 -5.16 -20.70 -17.96
C VAL A 716 -3.68 -20.51 -18.19
N VAL A 717 -3.02 -19.63 -17.43
CA VAL A 717 -1.58 -19.35 -17.58
C VAL A 717 -0.80 -20.04 -16.46
N LEU A 718 0.20 -20.83 -16.84
CA LEU A 718 1.14 -21.48 -15.94
C LEU A 718 2.47 -20.70 -15.93
N ARG A 719 2.83 -20.15 -14.77
CA ARG A 719 4.01 -19.29 -14.59
C ARG A 719 4.87 -19.79 -13.42
N PRO A 720 6.20 -19.83 -13.53
CA PRO A 720 7.06 -20.18 -12.42
C PRO A 720 7.17 -18.99 -11.44
N GLU A 721 7.44 -19.27 -10.18
CA GLU A 721 7.79 -18.29 -9.15
C GLU A 721 8.94 -18.83 -8.31
N THR A 722 9.95 -18.00 -8.02
CA THR A 722 11.08 -18.40 -7.19
C THR A 722 11.01 -17.75 -5.82
N LYS A 723 11.10 -18.56 -4.76
CA LYS A 723 11.31 -18.09 -3.38
C LYS A 723 12.61 -18.71 -2.85
N GLY A 724 13.70 -17.94 -2.88
CA GLY A 724 15.04 -18.50 -2.66
C GLY A 724 15.41 -19.46 -3.80
N GLU A 725 15.88 -20.65 -3.45
CA GLU A 725 16.21 -21.73 -4.40
C GLU A 725 14.98 -22.58 -4.79
N ALA A 726 13.89 -22.48 -4.04
CA ALA A 726 12.69 -23.27 -4.30
C ALA A 726 11.90 -22.72 -5.51
N VAL A 727 11.56 -23.62 -6.43
CA VAL A 727 10.73 -23.35 -7.61
C VAL A 727 9.28 -23.67 -7.30
N PHE A 728 8.41 -22.71 -7.52
CA PHE A 728 6.97 -22.85 -7.48
C PHE A 728 6.39 -22.62 -8.88
N CYS A 729 5.18 -23.08 -9.12
CA CYS A 729 4.39 -22.64 -10.27
C CYS A 729 3.02 -22.14 -9.82
N ARG A 730 2.61 -21.00 -10.37
CA ARG A 730 1.30 -20.39 -10.22
C ARG A 730 0.42 -20.72 -11.43
N LEU A 731 -0.84 -21.02 -11.17
CA LEU A 731 -1.91 -21.05 -12.17
C LEU A 731 -2.73 -19.75 -12.08
N GLU A 732 -2.71 -18.96 -13.15
CA GLU A 732 -3.56 -17.78 -13.33
C GLU A 732 -4.74 -18.16 -14.22
N VAL A 733 -5.97 -18.03 -13.73
CA VAL A 733 -7.18 -18.37 -14.49
C VAL A 733 -7.98 -17.10 -14.75
N GLY A 734 -8.37 -16.87 -16.01
CA GLY A 734 -9.18 -15.70 -16.33
C GLY A 734 -8.41 -14.38 -16.22
N ALA A 735 -9.13 -13.27 -15.99
CA ALA A 735 -8.61 -11.91 -16.14
C ALA A 735 -7.95 -11.41 -14.85
N GLY A 736 -6.82 -11.99 -14.46
CA GLY A 736 -6.01 -11.50 -13.34
C GLY A 736 -5.71 -12.56 -12.28
N ASP A 737 -5.36 -12.11 -11.08
CA ASP A 737 -4.89 -12.90 -9.95
C ASP A 737 -6.03 -13.32 -8.99
N GLY A 738 -7.20 -13.66 -9.54
CA GLY A 738 -8.42 -13.97 -8.77
C GLY A 738 -8.36 -15.23 -7.89
N PHE A 739 -7.36 -16.09 -8.16
CA PHE A 739 -7.08 -17.35 -7.45
C PHE A 739 -5.61 -17.38 -6.97
N PRO A 740 -5.21 -16.49 -6.05
CA PRO A 740 -3.82 -16.25 -5.71
C PRO A 740 -3.16 -17.41 -4.94
N ASN A 741 -3.93 -18.39 -4.45
CA ASN A 741 -3.46 -19.55 -3.69
C ASN A 741 -3.28 -20.80 -4.57
N LEU A 742 -3.53 -20.74 -5.88
CA LEU A 742 -3.19 -21.81 -6.83
C LEU A 742 -1.70 -21.75 -7.18
N VAL A 743 -0.86 -21.94 -6.17
CA VAL A 743 0.61 -21.96 -6.25
C VAL A 743 1.09 -23.27 -5.66
N PHE A 744 1.98 -23.94 -6.37
CA PHE A 744 2.44 -25.30 -6.06
C PHE A 744 3.96 -25.34 -6.02
N GLY A 745 4.55 -25.90 -4.97
CA GLY A 745 5.99 -26.16 -4.89
C GLY A 745 6.38 -27.34 -5.80
N MET A 746 7.26 -27.11 -6.77
CA MET A 746 7.57 -28.11 -7.80
C MET A 746 8.29 -29.35 -7.29
N SER A 747 8.92 -29.29 -6.12
CA SER A 747 9.59 -30.44 -5.49
C SER A 747 8.64 -31.40 -4.77
N GLN A 748 7.50 -30.92 -4.25
CA GLN A 748 6.60 -31.72 -3.40
C GLN A 748 5.17 -31.79 -3.91
N GLU A 749 4.72 -30.81 -4.70
CA GLU A 749 3.31 -30.60 -5.05
C GLU A 749 3.06 -30.66 -6.57
N MET A 750 4.04 -31.13 -7.36
CA MET A 750 3.91 -31.22 -8.82
C MET A 750 2.74 -32.11 -9.25
N GLU A 751 2.56 -33.28 -8.62
CA GLU A 751 1.44 -34.19 -8.95
C GLU A 751 0.08 -33.59 -8.60
N GLU A 752 -0.02 -32.80 -7.52
CA GLU A 752 -1.27 -32.11 -7.16
C GLU A 752 -1.62 -31.04 -8.21
N MET A 753 -0.62 -30.29 -8.68
CA MET A 753 -0.80 -29.33 -9.77
C MET A 753 -1.21 -30.02 -11.08
N LEU A 754 -0.56 -31.13 -11.43
CA LEU A 754 -0.89 -31.91 -12.63
C LEU A 754 -2.30 -32.50 -12.53
N ALA A 755 -2.72 -32.96 -11.36
CA ALA A 755 -4.09 -33.43 -11.13
C ALA A 755 -5.12 -32.31 -11.34
N LEU A 756 -4.85 -31.10 -10.84
CA LEU A 756 -5.70 -29.94 -11.09
C LEU A 756 -5.75 -29.59 -12.59
N LEU A 757 -4.61 -29.54 -13.27
CA LEU A 757 -4.55 -29.28 -14.70
C LEU A 757 -5.33 -30.33 -15.51
N ARG A 758 -5.25 -31.61 -15.14
CA ARG A 758 -6.06 -32.67 -15.77
C ARG A 758 -7.55 -32.45 -15.52
N ALA A 759 -7.95 -32.06 -14.32
CA ALA A 759 -9.36 -31.77 -13.99
C ALA A 759 -9.91 -30.56 -14.76
N LEU A 760 -9.06 -29.60 -15.12
CA LEU A 760 -9.43 -28.48 -16.00
C LEU A 760 -9.62 -28.88 -17.47
N ALA A 761 -9.25 -30.11 -17.83
CA ALA A 761 -9.41 -30.70 -19.16
C ALA A 761 -9.00 -29.74 -20.30
N PRO A 762 -7.71 -29.32 -20.37
CA PRO A 762 -7.24 -28.45 -21.44
C PRO A 762 -7.47 -29.11 -22.79
N ALA A 763 -8.08 -28.37 -23.72
CA ALA A 763 -8.27 -28.80 -25.10
C ALA A 763 -7.01 -28.62 -25.95
N GLU A 764 -6.16 -27.65 -25.57
CA GLU A 764 -4.86 -27.39 -26.21
C GLU A 764 -3.88 -26.72 -25.24
N ILE A 765 -2.58 -26.78 -25.56
CA ILE A 765 -1.49 -26.15 -24.81
C ILE A 765 -0.69 -25.21 -25.72
N GLU A 766 -0.38 -24.01 -25.24
CA GLU A 766 0.49 -23.05 -25.92
C GLU A 766 1.78 -22.85 -25.10
N PHE A 767 2.92 -23.30 -25.63
CA PHE A 767 4.23 -23.05 -25.04
C PHE A 767 4.77 -21.72 -25.54
N HIS A 768 4.71 -20.69 -24.69
CA HIS A 768 5.41 -19.43 -24.92
C HIS A 768 6.83 -19.46 -24.36
N HIS A 769 7.06 -20.17 -23.25
CA HIS A 769 8.38 -20.25 -22.65
C HIS A 769 8.51 -21.39 -21.64
N PHE A 770 9.71 -21.97 -21.49
CA PHE A 770 10.01 -23.02 -20.51
C PHE A 770 10.99 -22.63 -19.37
N ILE A 771 11.79 -21.55 -19.52
CA ILE A 771 12.71 -21.05 -18.49
C ILE A 771 12.08 -21.07 -17.08
N ARG A 772 12.87 -21.57 -16.11
CA ARG A 772 12.52 -21.77 -14.69
C ARG A 772 11.45 -22.82 -14.40
N HIS A 773 10.83 -23.43 -15.40
CA HIS A 773 10.05 -24.64 -15.19
C HIS A 773 10.97 -25.86 -15.07
N PRO A 774 10.68 -26.82 -14.17
CA PRO A 774 11.37 -28.10 -14.17
C PRO A 774 11.22 -28.81 -15.53
N PRO A 775 12.27 -29.44 -16.08
CA PRO A 775 12.15 -30.22 -17.32
C PRO A 775 11.12 -31.35 -17.22
N GLU A 776 10.96 -31.93 -16.03
CA GLU A 776 9.94 -32.93 -15.69
C GLU A 776 8.52 -32.43 -16.00
N LEU A 777 8.23 -31.17 -15.66
CA LEU A 777 6.94 -30.54 -15.86
C LEU A 777 6.63 -30.40 -17.35
N ILE A 778 7.59 -29.93 -18.15
CA ILE A 778 7.41 -29.79 -19.61
C ILE A 778 7.15 -31.16 -20.26
N ARG A 779 7.86 -32.21 -19.82
CA ARG A 779 7.60 -33.59 -20.26
C ARG A 779 6.20 -34.08 -19.86
N ALA A 780 5.78 -33.80 -18.63
CA ALA A 780 4.45 -34.19 -18.16
C ALA A 780 3.34 -33.50 -18.98
N LEU A 781 3.47 -32.19 -19.25
CA LEU A 781 2.50 -31.42 -20.02
C LEU A 781 2.39 -31.89 -21.47
N THR A 782 3.51 -32.17 -22.13
CA THR A 782 3.51 -32.73 -23.49
C THR A 782 2.95 -34.16 -23.55
N GLY A 783 2.99 -34.89 -22.43
CA GLY A 783 2.37 -36.21 -22.27
C GLY A 783 0.86 -36.21 -22.00
N PHE A 784 0.18 -35.06 -21.96
CA PHE A 784 -1.27 -35.00 -21.70
C PHE A 784 -2.13 -35.57 -22.83
N GLY A 785 -1.56 -35.81 -24.01
CA GLY A 785 -2.30 -36.33 -25.16
C GLY A 785 -3.20 -35.29 -25.84
N VAL A 786 -2.97 -34.00 -25.59
CA VAL A 786 -3.68 -32.87 -26.19
C VAL A 786 -2.73 -32.13 -27.15
N PRO A 787 -3.24 -31.54 -28.25
CA PRO A 787 -2.39 -30.82 -29.19
C PRO A 787 -1.71 -29.63 -28.50
N TYR A 788 -0.44 -29.38 -28.85
CA TYR A 788 0.29 -28.21 -28.37
C TYR A 788 1.02 -27.47 -29.47
N ASP A 789 1.09 -26.15 -29.31
CA ASP A 789 1.78 -25.23 -30.21
C ASP A 789 2.95 -24.55 -29.48
N ILE A 790 4.01 -24.20 -30.22
CA ILE A 790 5.18 -23.51 -29.67
C ILE A 790 5.30 -22.13 -30.30
N TYR A 791 5.37 -21.07 -29.47
CA TYR A 791 5.55 -19.69 -29.90
C TYR A 791 6.97 -19.21 -29.58
N LEU A 792 7.71 -18.77 -30.60
CA LEU A 792 9.13 -18.45 -30.49
C LEU A 792 9.40 -16.99 -30.12
N HIS A 793 9.67 -16.73 -28.85
CA HIS A 793 9.91 -15.37 -28.33
C HIS A 793 11.38 -14.96 -28.26
N ASP A 794 12.29 -15.91 -28.11
CA ASP A 794 13.74 -15.70 -28.06
C ASP A 794 14.48 -17.00 -28.41
N TYR A 795 15.82 -17.00 -28.38
CA TYR A 795 16.63 -18.15 -28.79
C TYR A 795 16.93 -19.14 -27.66
N SER A 796 16.19 -19.09 -26.55
CA SER A 796 16.36 -19.99 -25.40
C SER A 796 16.23 -21.47 -25.77
N TRP A 797 15.53 -21.79 -26.86
CA TRP A 797 15.35 -23.16 -27.37
C TRP A 797 16.63 -23.81 -27.92
N TYR A 798 17.64 -23.05 -28.32
CA TYR A 798 18.88 -23.64 -28.87
C TYR A 798 20.18 -22.96 -28.43
N CYS A 799 20.09 -21.84 -27.71
CA CYS A 799 21.23 -21.11 -27.18
C CYS A 799 21.04 -20.77 -25.70
N PRO A 800 21.91 -21.28 -24.80
CA PRO A 800 21.87 -20.95 -23.37
C PRO A 800 22.04 -19.45 -23.05
N GLN A 801 22.58 -18.67 -23.99
CA GLN A 801 22.75 -17.22 -23.82
C GLN A 801 21.49 -16.40 -24.15
N ILE A 802 20.43 -17.02 -24.70
CA ILE A 802 19.11 -16.44 -25.06
C ILE A 802 19.17 -15.39 -26.17
N THR A 803 20.18 -14.51 -26.15
CA THR A 803 20.34 -13.35 -27.03
C THR A 803 21.31 -13.58 -28.18
N LEU A 804 21.86 -14.79 -28.34
CA LEU A 804 22.91 -15.10 -29.33
C LEU A 804 24.14 -14.18 -29.24
N THR A 805 24.41 -13.65 -28.05
CA THR A 805 25.56 -12.79 -27.78
C THR A 805 26.65 -13.54 -27.02
N ALA A 806 27.91 -13.34 -27.39
CA ALA A 806 29.09 -13.80 -26.65
C ALA A 806 29.84 -12.58 -26.04
N GLY A 807 31.08 -12.78 -25.55
CA GLY A 807 31.93 -11.76 -24.93
C GLY A 807 31.75 -10.33 -25.46
N GLY A 808 31.52 -9.38 -24.55
CA GLY A 808 31.22 -7.99 -24.89
C GLY A 808 29.77 -7.71 -25.33
N ASN A 809 28.84 -8.66 -25.15
CA ASN A 809 27.40 -8.56 -25.52
C ASN A 809 27.15 -8.30 -27.02
N ARG A 810 28.01 -8.84 -27.88
CA ARG A 810 27.88 -8.73 -29.34
C ARG A 810 27.33 -10.02 -29.92
N TYR A 811 26.49 -9.90 -30.94
CA TYR A 811 25.99 -11.03 -31.72
C TYR A 811 27.15 -11.91 -32.23
N CYS A 812 27.07 -13.22 -31.96
CA CYS A 812 28.17 -14.15 -32.23
C CYS A 812 28.27 -14.62 -33.69
N GLY A 813 27.37 -14.15 -34.57
CA GLY A 813 27.33 -14.57 -35.97
C GLY A 813 26.70 -15.94 -36.22
N GLU A 814 26.25 -16.64 -35.17
CA GLU A 814 25.72 -18.02 -35.26
C GLU A 814 26.69 -18.96 -35.98
N VAL A 815 27.96 -18.94 -35.53
CA VAL A 815 29.05 -19.83 -35.94
C VAL A 815 28.73 -21.31 -35.74
N SER A 816 29.64 -22.20 -36.12
CA SER A 816 29.42 -23.66 -36.09
C SER A 816 29.07 -24.20 -34.70
N PRO A 817 28.31 -25.32 -34.60
CA PRO A 817 27.99 -25.97 -33.33
C PRO A 817 29.18 -26.20 -32.39
N ALA A 818 30.35 -26.52 -32.96
CA ALA A 818 31.58 -26.79 -32.21
C ALA A 818 32.08 -25.56 -31.42
N ALA A 819 31.81 -24.34 -31.91
CA ALA A 819 32.22 -23.11 -31.25
C ALA A 819 31.32 -22.73 -30.05
N CYS A 820 30.16 -23.39 -29.88
CA CYS A 820 29.25 -23.09 -28.76
C CYS A 820 29.74 -23.64 -27.40
N GLY A 821 30.53 -24.72 -27.41
CA GLY A 821 31.06 -25.34 -26.19
C GLY A 821 31.95 -24.38 -25.37
N PRO A 822 33.01 -23.81 -25.98
CA PRO A 822 33.87 -22.82 -25.31
C PRO A 822 33.11 -21.59 -24.81
N CYS A 823 32.19 -21.05 -25.60
CA CYS A 823 31.35 -19.91 -25.20
C CYS A 823 30.49 -20.24 -23.96
N HIS A 824 29.90 -21.43 -23.92
CA HIS A 824 29.12 -21.88 -22.77
C HIS A 824 30.00 -22.10 -21.53
N ALA A 825 31.20 -22.65 -21.68
CA ALA A 825 32.15 -22.82 -20.58
C ALA A 825 32.59 -21.47 -19.98
N GLU A 826 32.74 -20.43 -20.81
CA GLU A 826 33.15 -19.09 -20.37
C GLU A 826 32.00 -18.28 -19.75
N HIS A 827 30.79 -18.36 -20.30
CA HIS A 827 29.67 -17.46 -19.94
C HIS A 827 28.49 -18.16 -19.25
N GLY A 828 28.55 -19.48 -19.06
CA GLY A 828 27.50 -20.27 -18.42
C GLY A 828 26.19 -20.32 -19.21
N SER A 829 25.07 -20.41 -18.48
CA SER A 829 23.70 -20.51 -19.00
C SER A 829 22.81 -19.45 -18.37
N LYS A 830 22.10 -18.67 -19.20
CA LYS A 830 21.05 -17.72 -18.76
C LYS A 830 19.68 -18.39 -18.60
N LEU A 831 19.58 -19.70 -18.82
CA LEU A 831 18.34 -20.48 -18.70
C LEU A 831 18.00 -20.86 -17.26
N ASN A 832 18.91 -20.64 -16.31
CA ASN A 832 18.86 -21.19 -14.94
C ASN A 832 18.85 -22.73 -14.93
N GLU A 833 19.57 -23.33 -15.88
CA GLU A 833 19.73 -24.77 -16.04
C GLU A 833 21.16 -25.02 -16.57
N GLU A 834 21.87 -25.96 -15.96
CA GLU A 834 23.16 -26.45 -16.46
C GLU A 834 22.93 -27.41 -17.63
N ILE A 835 22.72 -26.84 -18.81
CA ILE A 835 22.49 -27.58 -20.04
C ILE A 835 23.45 -27.12 -21.14
N THR A 836 24.13 -28.08 -21.76
CA THR A 836 25.01 -27.79 -22.90
C THR A 836 24.19 -27.39 -24.11
N PRO A 837 24.73 -26.56 -25.03
CA PRO A 837 24.04 -26.20 -26.27
C PRO A 837 23.55 -27.42 -27.08
N THR A 838 24.33 -28.51 -27.12
CA THR A 838 23.97 -29.74 -27.83
C THR A 838 22.80 -30.47 -27.17
N ALA A 839 22.81 -30.62 -25.84
CA ALA A 839 21.71 -31.24 -25.10
C ALA A 839 20.43 -30.41 -25.22
N LEU A 840 20.54 -29.08 -25.16
CA LEU A 840 19.43 -28.15 -25.35
C LEU A 840 18.78 -28.32 -26.73
N ARG A 841 19.58 -28.35 -27.79
CA ARG A 841 19.07 -28.56 -29.16
C ARG A 841 18.38 -29.90 -29.32
N THR A 842 18.95 -30.97 -28.75
CA THR A 842 18.35 -32.31 -28.78
C THR A 842 16.98 -32.32 -28.10
N ARG A 843 16.88 -31.72 -26.90
CA ARG A 843 15.62 -31.58 -26.17
C ARG A 843 14.58 -30.78 -26.96
N SER A 844 14.98 -29.63 -27.48
CA SER A 844 14.07 -28.74 -28.22
C SER A 844 13.61 -29.37 -29.53
N ALA A 845 14.48 -30.07 -30.27
CA ALA A 845 14.09 -30.81 -31.47
C ALA A 845 13.04 -31.88 -31.17
N ALA A 846 13.17 -32.62 -30.06
CA ALA A 846 12.18 -33.59 -29.64
C ALA A 846 10.82 -32.93 -29.31
N LEU A 847 10.83 -31.78 -28.63
CA LEU A 847 9.61 -31.01 -28.35
C LEU A 847 8.96 -30.46 -29.62
N PHE A 848 9.77 -30.00 -30.59
CA PHE A 848 9.27 -29.43 -31.85
C PHE A 848 8.65 -30.50 -32.74
N ALA A 849 9.23 -31.71 -32.75
CA ALA A 849 8.71 -32.83 -33.53
C ALA A 849 7.30 -33.29 -33.07
N GLY A 850 6.96 -33.11 -31.80
CA GLY A 850 5.62 -33.41 -31.28
C GLY A 850 4.63 -32.24 -31.34
N ALA A 851 5.09 -31.03 -31.69
CA ALA A 851 4.22 -29.85 -31.75
C ALA A 851 3.32 -29.91 -32.99
N ARG A 852 2.06 -29.47 -32.84
CA ARG A 852 1.14 -29.28 -33.98
C ARG A 852 1.64 -28.19 -34.92
N GLN A 853 2.23 -27.12 -34.37
CA GLN A 853 2.94 -26.08 -35.11
C GLN A 853 3.97 -25.37 -34.25
N VAL A 854 5.01 -24.85 -34.92
CA VAL A 854 5.99 -23.93 -34.34
C VAL A 854 5.83 -22.58 -35.03
N VAL A 855 5.60 -21.52 -34.26
CA VAL A 855 5.25 -20.20 -34.76
C VAL A 855 6.37 -19.21 -34.47
N ALA A 856 6.89 -18.56 -35.51
CA ALA A 856 7.81 -17.44 -35.41
C ALA A 856 7.16 -16.12 -35.84
N PRO A 857 7.57 -15.00 -35.23
CA PRO A 857 7.03 -13.68 -35.56
C PRO A 857 7.42 -13.13 -36.93
N SER A 858 8.53 -13.62 -37.51
CA SER A 858 9.13 -13.06 -38.73
C SER A 858 9.89 -14.13 -39.52
N ARG A 859 10.21 -13.82 -40.78
CA ARG A 859 11.01 -14.71 -41.63
C ARG A 859 12.46 -14.80 -41.18
N ASP A 860 13.03 -13.73 -40.66
CA ASP A 860 14.37 -13.74 -40.05
C ASP A 860 14.41 -14.68 -38.84
N CYS A 861 13.43 -14.60 -37.95
CA CYS A 861 13.34 -15.51 -36.80
C CYS A 861 13.18 -16.97 -37.26
N ALA A 862 12.22 -17.25 -38.16
CA ALA A 862 11.98 -18.60 -38.69
C ALA A 862 13.26 -19.23 -39.28
N ARG A 863 13.96 -18.51 -40.18
CA ARG A 863 15.19 -19.01 -40.82
C ARG A 863 16.30 -19.35 -39.84
N ARG A 864 16.41 -18.63 -38.72
CA ARG A 864 17.41 -18.92 -37.68
C ARG A 864 17.07 -20.21 -36.94
N PHE A 865 15.80 -20.40 -36.61
CA PHE A 865 15.32 -21.62 -35.96
C PHE A 865 15.41 -22.85 -36.85
N GLU A 866 14.97 -22.74 -38.10
CA GLU A 866 15.05 -23.81 -39.12
C GLU A 866 16.49 -24.30 -39.30
N ARG A 867 17.47 -23.37 -39.31
CA ARG A 867 18.90 -23.70 -39.40
C ARG A 867 19.38 -24.63 -38.29
N TRP A 868 18.88 -24.46 -37.07
CA TRP A 868 19.40 -25.16 -35.88
C TRP A 868 18.57 -26.35 -35.45
N LEU A 869 17.26 -26.34 -35.70
CA LEU A 869 16.33 -27.34 -35.19
C LEU A 869 15.65 -28.16 -36.30
N GLY A 870 15.79 -27.78 -37.57
CA GLY A 870 15.31 -28.56 -38.71
C GLY A 870 13.79 -28.76 -38.76
N ALA A 871 13.02 -27.95 -38.01
CA ALA A 871 11.56 -27.98 -38.00
C ALA A 871 11.01 -26.89 -38.93
N GLU A 872 9.89 -27.18 -39.60
CA GLU A 872 9.14 -26.17 -40.37
C GLU A 872 8.55 -25.14 -39.41
N VAL A 873 8.78 -23.85 -39.69
CA VAL A 873 8.32 -22.76 -38.81
C VAL A 873 7.29 -21.90 -39.55
N THR A 874 6.08 -21.85 -38.99
CA THR A 874 5.02 -20.97 -39.49
C THR A 874 5.31 -19.52 -39.09
N VAL A 875 5.27 -18.61 -40.07
CA VAL A 875 5.47 -17.18 -39.81
C VAL A 875 4.14 -16.48 -39.54
N ALA A 876 3.94 -15.99 -38.32
CA ALA A 876 2.78 -15.19 -37.93
C ALA A 876 3.21 -14.04 -37.00
N PRO A 877 2.95 -12.76 -37.36
CA PRO A 877 3.38 -11.61 -36.56
C PRO A 877 2.67 -11.52 -35.21
N TRP A 878 3.34 -11.01 -34.17
CA TRP A 878 2.77 -10.86 -32.81
C TRP A 878 1.73 -9.76 -32.68
N GLU A 879 1.73 -8.80 -33.60
CA GLU A 879 0.73 -7.75 -33.68
C GLU A 879 0.42 -7.47 -35.15
N PRO A 880 -0.83 -7.06 -35.46
CA PRO A 880 -1.20 -6.71 -36.82
C PRO A 880 -0.34 -5.54 -37.33
N MET A 881 0.17 -5.67 -38.55
CA MET A 881 0.92 -4.61 -39.20
C MET A 881 -0.06 -3.50 -39.63
N ARG A 882 0.08 -2.32 -39.02
CA ARG A 882 -0.75 -1.14 -39.30
C ARG A 882 -0.09 -0.23 -40.33
N GLU A 883 -0.89 0.51 -41.07
CA GLU A 883 -0.40 1.55 -41.98
C GLU A 883 0.38 2.62 -41.19
N LEU A 884 1.58 2.97 -41.68
CA LEU A 884 2.45 3.92 -41.00
C LEU A 884 2.04 5.36 -41.27
N ARG A 885 1.87 6.13 -40.19
CA ARG A 885 1.66 7.58 -40.23
C ARG A 885 2.84 8.30 -39.60
N LEU A 886 3.95 8.35 -40.34
CA LEU A 886 5.16 9.02 -39.88
C LEU A 886 5.03 10.54 -40.01
N ARG A 887 5.56 11.26 -39.03
CA ARG A 887 5.65 12.72 -39.07
C ARG A 887 6.71 13.11 -40.09
N GLY A 888 6.37 14.04 -40.98
CA GLY A 888 7.37 14.72 -41.82
C GLY A 888 8.35 15.54 -40.97
N GLY A 889 9.52 15.87 -41.51
CA GLY A 889 10.50 16.72 -40.83
C GLY A 889 9.84 18.01 -40.33
N GLY A 890 9.93 18.26 -39.02
CA GLY A 890 9.36 19.46 -38.39
C GLY A 890 10.17 20.72 -38.67
N ALA A 891 9.71 21.86 -38.14
CA ALA A 891 10.45 23.11 -38.16
C ALA A 891 11.86 22.95 -37.56
N GLU A 892 12.81 23.78 -38.01
CA GLU A 892 14.20 23.74 -37.57
C GLU A 892 14.29 23.91 -36.04
N LYS A 893 14.84 22.90 -35.35
CA LYS A 893 15.06 22.92 -33.90
C LYS A 893 16.51 23.28 -33.61
N PRO A 894 16.79 24.02 -32.51
CA PRO A 894 18.17 24.35 -32.12
C PRO A 894 19.03 23.12 -31.80
N ARG A 895 18.41 22.01 -31.38
CA ARG A 895 19.03 20.71 -31.21
C ARG A 895 18.11 19.62 -31.71
N ARG A 896 18.68 18.64 -32.42
CA ARG A 896 17.96 17.45 -32.87
C ARG A 896 17.85 16.44 -31.73
N ARG A 897 16.72 15.74 -31.63
CA ARG A 897 16.46 14.81 -30.53
C ARG A 897 16.19 13.39 -31.01
N VAL A 898 16.93 12.43 -30.46
CA VAL A 898 16.84 11.00 -30.78
C VAL A 898 16.17 10.25 -29.63
N CYS A 899 15.08 9.54 -29.92
CA CYS A 899 14.35 8.73 -28.95
C CYS A 899 14.86 7.28 -28.94
N VAL A 900 15.15 6.75 -27.75
CA VAL A 900 15.40 5.34 -27.50
C VAL A 900 14.32 4.86 -26.52
N LEU A 901 13.61 3.79 -26.86
CA LEU A 901 12.43 3.33 -26.10
C LEU A 901 12.65 1.95 -25.49
N GLY A 902 12.30 1.81 -24.21
CA GLY A 902 12.26 0.54 -23.47
C GLY A 902 13.31 0.43 -22.37
N ALA A 903 13.51 -0.79 -21.88
CA ALA A 903 14.58 -1.14 -20.94
C ALA A 903 15.88 -1.39 -21.71
N ILE A 904 16.89 -0.52 -21.56
CA ILE A 904 18.11 -0.51 -22.36
C ILE A 904 19.25 -1.21 -21.62
N GLY A 905 19.39 -2.52 -21.87
CA GLY A 905 20.54 -3.32 -21.46
C GLY A 905 21.74 -3.17 -22.40
N ARG A 906 22.84 -3.85 -22.09
CA ARG A 906 24.07 -3.85 -22.90
C ARG A 906 23.84 -4.47 -24.28
N GLU A 907 23.11 -5.58 -24.33
CA GLU A 907 22.68 -6.27 -25.56
C GLU A 907 21.74 -5.40 -26.41
N LYS A 908 21.01 -4.47 -25.78
CA LYS A 908 20.19 -3.46 -26.44
C LYS A 908 20.96 -2.18 -26.77
N GLY A 909 22.28 -2.23 -26.67
CA GLY A 909 23.20 -1.18 -27.12
C GLY A 909 23.36 0.00 -26.18
N TYR A 910 23.25 -0.22 -24.87
CA TYR A 910 23.60 0.77 -23.84
C TYR A 910 24.97 1.42 -24.09
N ASP A 911 25.99 0.60 -24.36
CA ASP A 911 27.37 1.08 -24.54
C ASP A 911 27.51 1.95 -25.81
N THR A 912 26.76 1.63 -26.88
CA THR A 912 26.65 2.46 -28.08
C THR A 912 26.02 3.81 -27.76
N LEU A 913 24.88 3.81 -27.07
CA LEU A 913 24.16 5.04 -26.69
C LEU A 913 25.05 5.95 -25.81
N LEU A 914 25.72 5.36 -24.81
CA LEU A 914 26.63 6.08 -23.95
C LEU A 914 27.78 6.71 -24.75
N ARG A 915 28.39 5.96 -25.67
CA ARG A 915 29.48 6.50 -26.51
C ARG A 915 29.00 7.59 -27.45
N CYS A 916 27.80 7.47 -28.04
CA CYS A 916 27.18 8.54 -28.82
C CYS A 916 26.98 9.81 -27.98
N ALA A 917 26.40 9.67 -26.78
CA ALA A 917 26.14 10.78 -25.88
C ALA A 917 27.44 11.45 -25.40
N SER A 918 28.47 10.68 -25.05
CA SER A 918 29.80 11.21 -24.70
C SER A 918 30.42 11.97 -25.85
N LEU A 919 30.42 11.43 -27.07
CA LEU A 919 30.97 12.11 -28.25
C LEU A 919 30.27 13.44 -28.53
N VAL A 920 28.94 13.45 -28.44
CA VAL A 920 28.12 14.66 -28.61
C VAL A 920 28.41 15.69 -27.51
N ALA A 921 28.65 15.25 -26.28
CA ALA A 921 29.03 16.14 -25.18
C ALA A 921 30.43 16.72 -25.36
N GLU A 922 31.41 15.87 -25.71
CA GLU A 922 32.82 16.23 -25.94
C GLU A 922 32.98 17.24 -27.09
N GLN A 923 32.15 17.14 -28.13
CA GLN A 923 32.22 17.99 -29.32
C GLN A 923 31.14 19.09 -29.37
N ASP A 924 30.33 19.21 -28.32
CA ASP A 924 29.19 20.15 -28.24
C ASP A 924 28.27 20.14 -29.48
N LEU A 925 27.97 18.94 -29.99
CA LEU A 925 27.13 18.80 -31.18
C LEU A 925 25.66 19.14 -30.85
N PRO A 926 24.88 19.67 -31.81
CA PRO A 926 23.47 20.04 -31.62
C PRO A 926 22.54 18.82 -31.64
N LEU A 927 22.84 17.82 -30.81
CA LEU A 927 22.15 16.55 -30.70
C LEU A 927 21.88 16.22 -29.22
N GLU A 928 20.72 15.63 -28.94
CA GLU A 928 20.32 15.13 -27.63
C GLU A 928 19.63 13.78 -27.76
N PHE A 929 19.70 12.99 -26.69
CA PHE A 929 19.05 11.69 -26.60
C PHE A 929 17.99 11.71 -25.51
N VAL A 930 16.92 10.96 -25.73
CA VAL A 930 15.91 10.71 -24.71
C VAL A 930 15.64 9.21 -24.61
N VAL A 931 15.77 8.68 -23.40
CA VAL A 931 15.38 7.31 -23.06
C VAL A 931 13.97 7.35 -22.48
N VAL A 932 13.01 6.89 -23.27
CA VAL A 932 11.66 6.62 -22.78
C VAL A 932 11.69 5.23 -22.15
N GLY A 933 11.69 5.13 -20.83
CA GLY A 933 12.08 3.91 -20.10
C GLY A 933 13.27 4.14 -19.17
N TYR A 934 14.07 3.09 -18.98
CA TYR A 934 15.25 3.06 -18.10
C TYR A 934 16.36 2.22 -18.73
N SER A 935 17.56 2.28 -18.18
CA SER A 935 18.74 1.52 -18.65
C SER A 935 19.40 0.73 -17.52
N CYS A 936 20.42 -0.05 -17.86
CA CYS A 936 21.21 -0.75 -16.84
C CYS A 936 22.09 0.18 -15.98
N ASP A 937 22.33 1.43 -16.39
CA ASP A 937 23.05 2.44 -15.61
C ASP A 937 22.62 3.86 -16.06
N ASP A 938 21.47 4.27 -15.54
CA ASP A 938 20.84 5.59 -15.81
C ASP A 938 21.73 6.74 -15.36
N ARG A 939 22.42 6.57 -14.24
CA ARG A 939 23.30 7.60 -13.65
C ARG A 939 24.36 8.02 -14.65
N ARG A 940 25.05 7.06 -15.27
CA ARG A 940 26.15 7.34 -16.18
C ARG A 940 25.67 7.98 -17.50
N LEU A 941 24.48 7.64 -17.98
CA LEU A 941 23.87 8.32 -19.12
C LEU A 941 23.50 9.78 -18.78
N LEU A 942 22.86 10.01 -17.63
CA LEU A 942 22.49 11.36 -17.17
C LEU A 942 23.72 12.26 -16.98
N GLN A 943 24.84 11.70 -16.50
CA GLN A 943 26.12 12.43 -16.32
C GLN A 943 26.72 12.99 -17.61
N THR A 944 26.32 12.48 -18.78
CA THR A 944 26.77 13.06 -20.06
C THR A 944 26.20 14.45 -20.33
N GLY A 945 25.11 14.83 -19.65
CA GLY A 945 24.37 16.07 -19.92
C GLY A 945 23.64 16.09 -21.27
N ARG A 946 23.67 14.98 -22.03
CA ARG A 946 23.04 14.86 -23.36
C ARG A 946 21.92 13.83 -23.42
N VAL A 947 21.63 13.17 -22.31
CA VAL A 947 20.59 12.14 -22.20
C VAL A 947 19.57 12.57 -21.15
N THR A 948 18.30 12.55 -21.51
CA THR A 948 17.17 12.62 -20.56
C THR A 948 16.54 11.24 -20.41
N ILE A 949 16.10 10.89 -19.21
CA ILE A 949 15.47 9.59 -18.92
C ILE A 949 14.11 9.83 -18.26
N THR A 950 13.08 9.19 -18.77
CA THR A 950 11.70 9.34 -18.26
C THR A 950 11.39 8.37 -17.11
N GLY A 951 12.14 7.28 -16.97
CA GLY A 951 11.90 6.24 -15.96
C GLY A 951 10.98 5.14 -16.45
N ARG A 952 10.64 4.21 -15.55
CA ARG A 952 9.73 3.10 -15.83
C ARG A 952 8.33 3.62 -16.20
N TYR A 953 7.69 2.94 -17.14
CA TYR A 953 6.35 3.26 -17.63
C TYR A 953 5.51 2.00 -17.75
N GLU A 954 4.20 2.16 -17.63
CA GLU A 954 3.22 1.15 -18.00
C GLU A 954 2.93 1.23 -19.50
N GLU A 955 2.68 0.07 -20.13
CA GLU A 955 2.56 -0.04 -21.59
C GLU A 955 1.63 1.00 -22.25
N PRO A 956 0.44 1.34 -21.71
CA PRO A 956 -0.44 2.34 -22.31
C PRO A 956 0.15 3.76 -22.33
N GLU A 957 1.12 4.06 -21.48
CA GLU A 957 1.78 5.37 -21.43
C GLU A 957 2.81 5.55 -22.56
N ALA A 958 3.35 4.45 -23.12
CA ALA A 958 4.54 4.46 -23.96
C ALA A 958 4.46 5.44 -25.13
N VAL A 959 3.39 5.35 -25.93
CA VAL A 959 3.19 6.21 -27.12
C VAL A 959 3.02 7.67 -26.71
N GLY A 960 2.27 7.94 -25.63
CA GLY A 960 2.08 9.28 -25.10
C GLY A 960 3.40 9.91 -24.64
N LEU A 961 4.22 9.14 -23.93
CA LEU A 961 5.54 9.55 -23.47
C LEU A 961 6.47 9.86 -24.63
N VAL A 962 6.53 8.99 -25.66
CA VAL A 962 7.34 9.23 -26.86
C VAL A 962 6.91 10.50 -27.57
N ARG A 963 5.60 10.73 -27.74
CA ARG A 963 5.07 11.96 -28.36
C ARG A 963 5.43 13.20 -27.56
N ALA A 964 5.38 13.12 -26.22
CA ALA A 964 5.71 14.22 -25.33
C ALA A 964 7.18 14.65 -25.43
N GLN A 965 8.08 13.75 -25.83
CA GLN A 965 9.50 14.11 -25.99
C GLN A 965 9.78 14.96 -27.23
N GLN A 966 8.84 15.01 -28.18
CA GLN A 966 9.01 15.71 -29.46
C GLN A 966 10.32 15.34 -30.18
N ALA A 967 10.70 14.07 -30.13
CA ALA A 967 11.88 13.57 -30.84
C ALA A 967 11.68 13.66 -32.37
N ASP A 968 12.79 13.72 -33.10
CA ASP A 968 12.81 13.83 -34.56
C ASP A 968 12.98 12.46 -35.23
N LEU A 969 13.63 11.51 -34.54
CA LEU A 969 13.79 10.14 -34.97
C LEU A 969 13.87 9.19 -33.77
N GLY A 970 13.52 7.93 -34.00
CA GLY A 970 13.76 6.82 -33.09
C GLY A 970 15.08 6.11 -33.43
N PHE A 971 15.72 5.52 -32.42
CA PHE A 971 16.88 4.67 -32.58
C PHE A 971 16.71 3.39 -31.76
N LEU A 972 16.90 2.24 -32.40
CA LEU A 972 16.94 0.93 -31.77
C LEU A 972 18.39 0.38 -31.86
N PRO A 973 19.22 0.58 -30.81
CA PRO A 973 20.63 0.23 -30.82
C PRO A 973 20.93 -1.25 -30.58
N SER A 974 19.94 -2.14 -30.71
CA SER A 974 20.10 -3.55 -30.36
C SER A 974 21.20 -4.24 -31.16
N LEU A 975 22.15 -4.85 -30.44
CA LEU A 975 23.33 -5.53 -31.00
C LEU A 975 23.12 -7.04 -31.15
N TRP A 976 21.87 -7.47 -30.99
CA TRP A 976 21.43 -8.86 -31.07
C TRP A 976 20.20 -8.96 -31.98
N PRO A 977 19.96 -10.12 -32.60
CA PRO A 977 18.85 -10.28 -33.52
C PRO A 977 17.53 -10.36 -32.75
N GLU A 978 16.89 -9.23 -32.48
CA GLU A 978 15.58 -9.21 -31.84
C GLU A 978 14.55 -10.01 -32.65
N THR A 979 13.70 -10.76 -31.95
CA THR A 979 12.64 -11.59 -32.55
C THR A 979 11.41 -10.79 -32.96
N TRP A 980 11.15 -9.59 -32.40
CA TRP A 980 10.01 -8.77 -32.84
C TRP A 980 10.16 -7.26 -32.67
N SER A 981 10.46 -6.80 -31.45
CA SER A 981 10.48 -5.39 -31.01
C SER A 981 9.11 -4.69 -31.04
N PHE A 982 8.39 -4.74 -29.91
CA PHE A 982 7.16 -3.94 -29.71
C PHE A 982 7.46 -2.43 -29.63
N THR A 983 8.68 -2.07 -29.21
CA THR A 983 9.10 -0.67 -29.12
C THR A 983 9.19 -0.01 -30.50
N LEU A 984 9.53 -0.77 -31.56
CA LEU A 984 9.43 -0.31 -32.94
C LEU A 984 8.01 0.13 -33.30
N SER A 985 7.02 -0.71 -32.98
CA SER A 985 5.60 -0.43 -33.24
C SER A 985 5.12 0.82 -32.50
N GLN A 986 5.51 0.96 -31.23
CA GLN A 986 5.17 2.13 -30.41
C GLN A 986 5.83 3.42 -30.91
N MET A 987 7.09 3.37 -31.37
CA MET A 987 7.76 4.51 -32.01
C MET A 987 7.06 4.93 -33.31
N TRP A 988 6.67 3.97 -34.14
CA TRP A 988 5.90 4.22 -35.37
C TRP A 988 4.50 4.78 -35.09
N GLU A 989 3.80 4.27 -34.07
CA GLU A 989 2.50 4.79 -33.65
C GLU A 989 2.62 6.22 -33.09
N ALA A 990 3.76 6.55 -32.47
CA ALA A 990 4.08 7.91 -32.07
C ALA A 990 4.41 8.83 -33.29
N GLY A 991 4.60 8.25 -34.47
CA GLY A 991 4.90 8.93 -35.73
C GLY A 991 6.40 9.15 -35.96
N LEU A 992 7.29 8.41 -35.31
CA LEU A 992 8.74 8.57 -35.45
C LEU A 992 9.31 7.63 -36.52
N PRO A 993 10.10 8.12 -37.50
CA PRO A 993 10.94 7.25 -38.32
C PRO A 993 12.04 6.64 -37.45
N VAL A 994 12.37 5.36 -37.66
CA VAL A 994 13.30 4.62 -36.77
C VAL A 994 14.56 4.17 -37.50
N ILE A 995 15.71 4.40 -36.88
CA ILE A 995 17.00 3.84 -37.31
C ILE A 995 17.29 2.58 -36.49
N ALA A 996 17.67 1.49 -37.15
CA ALA A 996 18.10 0.25 -36.49
C ALA A 996 19.26 -0.40 -37.23
N TYR A 997 20.03 -1.23 -36.51
CA TYR A 997 21.06 -2.05 -37.15
C TYR A 997 20.46 -3.14 -38.05
N ASP A 998 21.23 -3.57 -39.05
CA ASP A 998 20.88 -4.63 -39.99
C ASP A 998 20.98 -6.02 -39.35
N ILE A 999 20.11 -6.26 -38.37
CA ILE A 999 20.05 -7.51 -37.66
C ILE A 999 18.63 -7.75 -37.13
N GLY A 1000 18.18 -9.00 -37.19
CA GLY A 1000 16.93 -9.42 -36.59
C GLY A 1000 15.68 -8.90 -37.29
N THR A 1001 14.56 -9.07 -36.60
CA THR A 1001 13.24 -8.69 -37.05
C THR A 1001 13.02 -7.18 -37.19
N PRO A 1002 13.60 -6.29 -36.35
CA PRO A 1002 13.46 -4.84 -36.56
C PRO A 1002 13.94 -4.40 -37.95
N ALA A 1003 15.07 -4.92 -38.44
CA ALA A 1003 15.59 -4.62 -39.76
C ALA A 1003 14.66 -5.11 -40.89
N GLU A 1004 14.15 -6.34 -40.78
CA GLU A 1004 13.15 -6.90 -41.71
C GLU A 1004 11.90 -6.01 -41.77
N ARG A 1005 11.36 -5.64 -40.62
CA ARG A 1005 10.15 -4.83 -40.50
C ARG A 1005 10.35 -3.44 -41.07
N ILE A 1006 11.45 -2.75 -40.76
CA ILE A 1006 11.77 -1.41 -41.29
C ILE A 1006 11.84 -1.44 -42.83
N ARG A 1007 12.48 -2.45 -43.42
CA ARG A 1007 12.53 -2.61 -44.89
C ARG A 1007 11.15 -2.84 -45.49
N SER A 1008 10.35 -3.72 -44.88
CA SER A 1008 9.03 -4.07 -45.40
C SER A 1008 8.03 -2.92 -45.36
N MET A 1009 8.06 -2.12 -44.28
CA MET A 1009 7.10 -1.03 -44.06
C MET A 1009 7.62 0.33 -44.50
N GLN A 1010 8.89 0.42 -44.93
CA GLN A 1010 9.58 1.67 -45.25
C GLN A 1010 9.51 2.69 -44.08
N GLY A 1011 9.54 2.17 -42.85
CA GLY A 1011 9.31 2.94 -41.63
C GLY A 1011 10.53 3.69 -41.07
N GLY A 1012 11.63 3.74 -41.82
CA GLY A 1012 12.90 4.24 -41.31
C GLY A 1012 14.12 3.79 -42.12
N LEU A 1013 15.27 3.67 -41.47
CA LEU A 1013 16.55 3.32 -42.10
C LEU A 1013 17.22 2.15 -41.38
N VAL A 1014 17.72 1.19 -42.15
CA VAL A 1014 18.54 0.09 -41.66
C VAL A 1014 20.01 0.39 -41.96
N VAL A 1015 20.88 0.30 -40.95
CA VAL A 1015 22.32 0.60 -41.07
C VAL A 1015 23.18 -0.62 -40.75
N PRO A 1016 24.40 -0.74 -41.30
CA PRO A 1016 25.30 -1.84 -41.01
C PRO A 1016 25.48 -2.10 -39.50
N LEU A 1017 25.40 -3.37 -39.11
CA LEU A 1017 25.70 -3.79 -37.75
C LEU A 1017 27.12 -3.36 -37.37
N HIS A 1018 27.27 -2.73 -36.20
CA HIS A 1018 28.54 -2.16 -35.72
C HIS A 1018 29.06 -0.94 -36.50
N MET A 1019 28.19 -0.19 -37.18
CA MET A 1019 28.54 1.13 -37.72
C MET A 1019 29.27 1.97 -36.65
N PRO A 1020 30.44 2.59 -36.96
CA PRO A 1020 31.16 3.45 -36.04
C PRO A 1020 30.29 4.56 -35.48
N VAL A 1021 30.48 4.90 -34.21
CA VAL A 1021 29.65 5.88 -33.48
C VAL A 1021 29.70 7.26 -34.14
N GLU A 1022 30.83 7.64 -34.71
CA GLU A 1022 31.03 8.91 -35.42
C GLU A 1022 30.13 9.00 -36.65
N LYS A 1023 29.97 7.88 -37.37
CA LYS A 1023 29.06 7.79 -38.53
C LYS A 1023 27.60 7.80 -38.10
N LEU A 1024 27.26 7.13 -36.98
CA LEU A 1024 25.90 7.17 -36.41
C LEU A 1024 25.52 8.57 -35.96
N VAL A 1025 26.39 9.28 -35.25
CA VAL A 1025 26.15 10.67 -34.83
C VAL A 1025 26.01 11.58 -36.06
N SER A 1026 26.86 11.40 -37.07
CA SER A 1026 26.73 12.15 -38.34
C SER A 1026 25.38 11.91 -39.01
N LEU A 1027 24.90 10.66 -39.02
CA LEU A 1027 23.59 10.29 -39.54
C LEU A 1027 22.45 10.94 -38.76
N PHE A 1028 22.54 10.93 -37.42
CA PHE A 1028 21.58 11.60 -36.54
C PHE A 1028 21.55 13.12 -36.67
N LEU A 1029 22.52 13.75 -37.34
CA LEU A 1029 22.51 15.19 -37.64
C LEU A 1029 21.84 15.53 -38.99
N LEU A 1030 21.63 14.56 -39.90
CA LEU A 1030 21.09 14.84 -41.25
C LEU A 1030 19.60 15.19 -41.26
N GLN A 1031 19.25 16.38 -41.73
CA GLN A 1031 17.91 16.97 -41.65
C GLN A 1031 16.76 16.15 -42.28
N THR A 1032 17.02 15.25 -43.24
CA THR A 1032 15.98 14.40 -43.86
C THR A 1032 16.38 12.94 -43.92
N MET A 1033 15.41 12.03 -43.85
CA MET A 1033 15.66 10.58 -44.03
C MET A 1033 16.15 10.23 -45.45
N LYS A 1034 15.83 11.06 -46.45
CA LYS A 1034 16.30 10.90 -47.83
C LYS A 1034 17.80 11.21 -47.96
N SER A 1035 18.24 12.33 -47.38
CA SER A 1035 19.67 12.67 -47.31
C SER A 1035 20.48 11.73 -46.41
N ALA A 1036 19.82 11.09 -45.43
CA ALA A 1036 20.40 10.03 -44.62
C ALA A 1036 20.59 8.71 -45.39
N ALA A 1037 19.61 8.29 -46.20
CA ALA A 1037 19.70 7.10 -47.03
C ALA A 1037 20.78 7.23 -48.13
N GLU A 1038 20.89 8.39 -48.78
CA GLU A 1038 21.88 8.68 -49.84
C GLU A 1038 23.34 8.69 -49.34
N LYS A 1039 23.58 9.00 -48.06
CA LYS A 1039 24.92 8.95 -47.43
C LYS A 1039 25.23 7.61 -46.75
N ALA A 1040 24.22 6.80 -46.47
CA ALA A 1040 24.36 5.49 -45.82
C ALA A 1040 24.62 4.37 -46.82
N ALA A 1041 24.07 4.48 -48.04
CA ALA A 1041 24.50 3.74 -49.23
C ALA A 1041 25.92 4.16 -49.64
#